data_AF-A0A2H3DL79-F1
#
_entry.id   AF-A0A2H3DL79-F1
#
_cell.length_a   1.000
_cell.length_b   1.000
_cell.length_c   1.000
_cell.angle_alpha   90.00
_cell.angle_beta   90.00
_cell.angle_gamma   90.00
#
_symmetry.space_group_name_H-M   'P 1'
#
loop_
_entity.id
_entity.type
_entity.pdbx_description
1 polymer ?
#
loop_
_entity_poly.entity_id
_entity_poly.type
_entity_poly.pdbx_seq_one_letter_code
_entity_poly.pdbx_strand_id
1 'polypeptide(L)'
;MDPISILTTVISTTSFLLTWIDQHQSKEAVFRDLHTTLDNVHSGILSPLLPIGASGRSQLEPNIVGCLRTVQEVLLRTRDHLVVWEDGRKFKSGKRLLAFLNPAVVLDELRDDKTRLVSSVQILTASIQVSSFIRQPSALSLPVQSSRSHVSSSNNLEIASNRDVKEFWAAEIGTETSYCSAEFLHAALSHYFEKTLTPEAKEILSLRLDEYGVGCTTLASLDRFVGRQPLLDALTTLGVIQVIESSRFTVESSDPTSIKPILIMVDDKPENHRYTIRLVRSYNVDVYVFTSTASAKTWIDANEAMLRIADKFGRLRCRSDNARWEQDASALTPSSYQSPRISLNIYAGETILRYLRGRQYSAPVLIVAGKSIMKTSYVLDYARAGSTRYPDVFMDFIHPLIANRSGDEEWWLDFNVQPRARTKPMLVNESPRSTIESSDPTSIKPILIMVDDEIKKHRSRIALVRSYNVDVFDFTSTASAKTWIDANEAMLRIADKFGRLRCRSDNVRWEQDASALTPSSYQSPRNSLNIYAGETILHYLRGRQYSAPVLIAAGKSIMKTSYVLDYARAGSTRYPDVFMDFIHPLIADRSGDEEWWLDFNVKPRARTKPMLLWVRDPGSNSLPISGQSLHTVVVASFEEAQEEMKMNSHMYRRLGKANMLRVLCCETQRILLPATRNSSTGRALLQYIRSDGYDCPFLVFCRSDELPRTKYVMKFRNTGSTVHPSVVDAFIKSLSERKHDDYALWAVQGASPVP
;
A
#
# COMPACT_ATOMS: atom_id res chain seq x y z
N MET A 1 24.24 7.57 -8.52
CA MET A 1 24.47 6.12 -8.28
C MET A 1 25.96 5.84 -8.19
N ASP A 2 26.33 4.94 -7.28
CA ASP A 2 27.69 4.42 -7.19
C ASP A 2 28.06 3.59 -8.44
N PRO A 3 29.30 3.71 -8.98
CA PRO A 3 29.74 2.97 -10.18
C PRO A 3 29.59 1.46 -10.10
N ILE A 4 29.81 0.86 -8.92
CA ILE A 4 29.70 -0.60 -8.73
C ILE A 4 28.24 -1.03 -8.85
N SER A 5 27.32 -0.23 -8.34
CA SER A 5 25.87 -0.46 -8.47
C SER A 5 25.43 -0.46 -9.94
N ILE A 6 25.97 0.46 -10.76
CA ILE A 6 25.70 0.51 -12.20
C ILE A 6 26.23 -0.76 -12.88
N LEU A 7 27.51 -1.11 -12.66
CA LEU A 7 28.13 -2.31 -13.22
C LEU A 7 27.34 -3.58 -12.85
N THR A 8 26.97 -3.72 -11.58
CA THR A 8 26.16 -4.85 -11.08
C THR A 8 24.80 -4.91 -11.76
N THR A 9 24.16 -3.75 -11.99
CA THR A 9 22.87 -3.68 -12.69
C THR A 9 23.02 -4.10 -14.16
N VAL A 10 24.07 -3.65 -14.84
CA VAL A 10 24.37 -4.03 -16.23
C VAL A 10 24.62 -5.53 -16.35
N ILE A 11 25.44 -6.10 -15.46
CA ILE A 11 25.71 -7.55 -15.44
C ILE A 11 24.43 -8.34 -15.19
N SER A 12 23.71 -8.02 -14.12
CA SER A 12 22.48 -8.76 -13.76
C SER A 12 21.43 -8.68 -14.87
N THR A 13 21.28 -7.52 -15.52
CA THR A 13 20.38 -7.36 -16.68
C THR A 13 20.86 -8.17 -17.88
N THR A 14 22.17 -8.19 -18.16
CA THR A 14 22.73 -8.98 -19.27
C THR A 14 22.55 -10.49 -19.04
N SER A 15 22.86 -10.99 -17.85
CA SER A 15 22.66 -12.40 -17.48
C SER A 15 21.17 -12.78 -17.54
N PHE A 16 20.28 -11.89 -17.11
CA PHE A 16 18.84 -12.06 -17.27
C PHE A 16 18.45 -12.23 -18.74
N LEU A 17 18.93 -11.35 -19.63
CA LEU A 17 18.58 -11.40 -21.06
C LEU A 17 19.11 -12.66 -21.75
N LEU A 18 20.33 -13.10 -21.43
CA LEU A 18 20.88 -14.36 -21.95
C LEU A 18 20.02 -15.55 -21.54
N THR A 19 19.72 -15.64 -20.24
CA THR A 19 18.88 -16.72 -19.70
C THR A 19 17.49 -16.70 -20.32
N TRP A 20 16.93 -15.51 -20.55
CA TRP A 20 15.65 -15.32 -21.22
C TRP A 20 15.69 -15.90 -22.65
N ILE A 21 16.72 -15.57 -23.43
CA ILE A 21 16.83 -15.99 -24.84
C ILE A 21 17.02 -17.50 -24.95
N ASP A 22 17.89 -18.07 -24.11
CA ASP A 22 18.17 -19.51 -24.06
C ASP A 22 16.91 -20.34 -23.81
N GLN A 23 16.00 -19.83 -22.99
CA GLN A 23 14.77 -20.53 -22.64
C GLN A 23 13.70 -20.45 -23.71
N HIS A 24 13.66 -19.35 -24.46
CA HIS A 24 12.63 -19.17 -25.48
C HIS A 24 12.96 -19.87 -26.80
N GLN A 25 14.20 -20.37 -26.98
CA GLN A 25 14.70 -21.17 -28.11
C GLN A 25 14.10 -20.76 -29.46
N SER A 26 13.95 -19.46 -29.66
CA SER A 26 13.22 -18.93 -30.79
C SER A 26 14.04 -19.12 -32.07
N LYS A 27 13.38 -19.55 -33.15
CA LYS A 27 14.04 -19.75 -34.45
C LYS A 27 14.38 -18.43 -35.15
N GLU A 28 13.87 -17.30 -34.65
CA GLU A 28 14.14 -15.99 -35.24
C GLU A 28 15.63 -15.65 -35.17
N ALA A 29 16.19 -15.19 -36.29
CA ALA A 29 17.61 -14.84 -36.37
C ALA A 29 18.01 -13.75 -35.37
N VAL A 30 17.12 -12.79 -35.10
CA VAL A 30 17.39 -11.67 -34.18
C VAL A 30 17.74 -12.13 -32.77
N PHE A 31 17.13 -13.22 -32.27
CA PHE A 31 17.45 -13.72 -30.93
C PHE A 31 18.81 -14.40 -30.87
N ARG A 32 19.20 -15.16 -31.90
CA ARG A 32 20.55 -15.74 -31.97
C ARG A 32 21.62 -14.64 -31.99
N ASP A 33 21.40 -13.65 -32.83
CA ASP A 33 22.27 -12.49 -32.96
C ASP A 33 22.41 -11.68 -31.67
N LEU A 34 21.27 -11.45 -31.00
CA LEU A 34 21.21 -10.74 -29.72
C LEU A 34 21.89 -11.56 -28.63
N HIS A 35 21.67 -12.88 -28.58
CA HIS A 35 22.36 -13.78 -27.66
C HIS A 35 23.87 -13.71 -27.83
N THR A 36 24.39 -13.86 -29.05
CA THR A 36 25.83 -13.76 -29.31
C THR A 36 26.39 -12.41 -28.88
N THR A 37 25.66 -11.32 -29.11
CA THR A 37 26.08 -9.98 -28.68
C THR A 37 26.10 -9.87 -27.16
N LEU A 38 25.06 -10.33 -26.46
CA LEU A 38 24.98 -10.31 -25.00
C LEU A 38 26.04 -11.20 -24.34
N ASP A 39 26.35 -12.35 -24.93
CA ASP A 39 27.39 -13.25 -24.42
C ASP A 39 28.78 -12.62 -24.56
N ASN A 40 29.07 -11.99 -25.70
CA ASN A 40 30.29 -11.21 -25.89
C ASN A 40 30.40 -10.07 -24.88
N VAL A 41 29.29 -9.38 -24.58
CA VAL A 41 29.24 -8.33 -23.56
C VAL A 41 29.51 -8.89 -22.17
N HIS A 42 28.81 -9.96 -21.79
CA HIS A 42 28.91 -10.56 -20.47
C HIS A 42 30.31 -11.15 -20.25
N SER A 43 30.73 -12.04 -21.13
CA SER A 43 31.93 -12.87 -20.99
C SER A 43 33.19 -12.08 -21.34
N GLY A 44 33.13 -11.27 -22.40
CA GLY A 44 34.29 -10.55 -22.93
C GLY A 44 34.60 -9.23 -22.24
N ILE A 45 33.59 -8.51 -21.75
CA ILE A 45 33.76 -7.10 -21.31
C ILE A 45 33.38 -6.92 -19.85
N LEU A 46 32.21 -7.39 -19.43
CA LEU A 46 31.71 -7.13 -18.08
C LEU A 46 32.37 -8.01 -17.00
N SER A 47 32.60 -9.29 -17.30
CA SER A 47 33.24 -10.22 -16.35
C SER A 47 34.65 -9.78 -15.93
N PRO A 48 35.53 -9.31 -16.83
CA PRO A 48 36.83 -8.74 -16.43
C PRO A 48 36.76 -7.50 -15.53
N LEU A 49 35.64 -6.76 -15.52
CA LEU A 49 35.48 -5.55 -14.69
C LEU A 49 35.01 -5.86 -13.26
N LEU A 50 34.48 -7.06 -13.00
CA LEU A 50 33.99 -7.48 -11.67
C LEU A 50 35.05 -7.37 -10.56
N PRO A 51 36.30 -7.86 -10.74
CA PRO A 51 37.33 -7.84 -9.70
C PRO A 51 37.77 -6.42 -9.32
N ILE A 52 37.65 -5.47 -10.25
CA ILE A 52 38.03 -4.06 -10.07
C ILE A 52 37.10 -3.39 -9.05
N GLY A 53 35.81 -3.77 -9.05
CA GLY A 53 34.83 -3.27 -8.08
C GLY A 53 35.03 -3.85 -6.68
N ALA A 54 35.46 -5.11 -6.56
CA ALA A 54 35.64 -5.78 -5.27
C ALA A 54 36.86 -5.28 -4.48
N SER A 55 37.85 -4.72 -5.17
CA SER A 55 39.14 -4.34 -4.56
C SER A 55 39.13 -3.03 -3.77
N GLY A 56 37.98 -2.32 -3.70
CA GLY A 56 37.75 -1.13 -2.87
C GLY A 56 38.63 0.09 -3.15
N ARG A 57 39.62 -0.01 -4.05
CA ARG A 57 40.68 0.99 -4.26
C ARG A 57 40.70 1.64 -5.64
N SER A 58 39.90 1.16 -6.58
CA SER A 58 39.85 1.69 -7.94
C SER A 58 38.44 2.18 -8.26
N GLN A 59 38.22 3.50 -8.15
CA GLN A 59 37.08 4.12 -8.81
C GLN A 59 37.16 3.83 -10.30
N LEU A 60 36.06 3.33 -10.87
CA LEU A 60 35.89 3.23 -12.32
C LEU A 60 36.01 4.64 -12.90
N GLU A 61 36.73 4.75 -14.02
CA GLU A 61 36.89 6.05 -14.66
C GLU A 61 35.53 6.59 -15.12
N PRO A 62 35.27 7.90 -15.01
CA PRO A 62 33.99 8.49 -15.38
C PRO A 62 33.54 8.11 -16.79
N ASN A 63 34.46 8.02 -17.76
CA ASN A 63 34.16 7.64 -19.14
C ASN A 63 33.62 6.19 -19.23
N ILE A 64 34.19 5.26 -18.47
CA ILE A 64 33.72 3.87 -18.39
C ILE A 64 32.33 3.83 -17.74
N VAL A 65 32.11 4.61 -16.68
CA VAL A 65 30.81 4.71 -16.02
C VAL A 65 29.74 5.22 -16.99
N GLY A 66 30.06 6.23 -17.82
CA GLY A 66 29.16 6.73 -18.85
C GLY A 66 28.79 5.71 -19.91
N CYS A 67 29.78 4.96 -20.38
CA CYS A 67 29.55 3.87 -21.33
C CYS A 67 28.68 2.76 -20.70
N LEU A 68 28.94 2.38 -19.44
CA LEU A 68 28.12 1.40 -18.72
C LEU A 68 26.67 1.86 -18.56
N ARG A 69 26.42 3.15 -18.31
CA ARG A 69 25.05 3.70 -18.24
C ARG A 69 24.34 3.64 -19.59
N THR A 70 25.05 3.92 -20.68
CA THR A 70 24.49 3.80 -22.04
C THR A 70 24.14 2.34 -22.35
N VAL A 71 25.03 1.39 -22.02
CA VAL A 71 24.75 -0.04 -22.13
C VAL A 71 23.57 -0.44 -21.25
N GLN A 72 23.49 0.05 -20.01
CA GLN A 72 22.37 -0.21 -19.10
C GLN A 72 21.03 0.20 -19.71
N GLU A 73 20.94 1.40 -20.27
CA GLU A 73 19.73 1.91 -20.90
C GLU A 73 19.28 1.00 -22.07
N VAL A 74 20.21 0.62 -22.95
CA VAL A 74 19.91 -0.26 -24.09
C VAL A 74 19.44 -1.64 -23.62
N LEU A 75 20.08 -2.21 -22.59
CA LEU A 75 19.68 -3.52 -22.03
C LEU A 75 18.29 -3.47 -21.39
N LEU A 76 17.97 -2.40 -20.64
CA LEU A 76 16.65 -2.24 -20.03
C LEU A 76 15.55 -2.07 -21.09
N ARG A 77 15.84 -1.34 -22.18
CA ARG A 77 14.93 -1.23 -23.33
C ARG A 77 14.74 -2.57 -24.04
N THR A 78 15.83 -3.28 -24.29
CA THR A 78 15.79 -4.63 -24.89
C THR A 78 14.90 -5.54 -24.05
N ARG A 79 15.04 -5.50 -22.72
CA ARG A 79 14.16 -6.23 -21.80
C ARG A 79 12.69 -5.86 -21.97
N ASP A 80 12.35 -4.57 -22.02
CA ASP A 80 10.96 -4.11 -22.22
C ASP A 80 10.38 -4.68 -23.53
N HIS A 81 11.14 -4.64 -24.63
CA HIS A 81 10.70 -5.20 -25.92
C HIS A 81 10.55 -6.73 -25.90
N LEU A 82 11.42 -7.46 -25.20
CA LEU A 82 11.30 -8.91 -25.04
C LEU A 82 10.02 -9.29 -24.26
N VAL A 83 9.72 -8.55 -23.19
CA VAL A 83 8.47 -8.74 -22.41
C VAL A 83 7.25 -8.50 -23.28
N VAL A 84 7.27 -7.42 -24.07
CA VAL A 84 6.21 -7.08 -25.03
C VAL A 84 6.01 -8.18 -26.07
N TRP A 85 7.10 -8.71 -26.63
CA TRP A 85 7.04 -9.81 -27.60
C TRP A 85 6.46 -11.09 -26.98
N GLU A 86 6.80 -11.39 -25.73
CA GLU A 86 6.27 -12.55 -25.01
C GLU A 86 4.78 -12.42 -24.72
N ASP A 87 4.34 -11.26 -24.22
CA ASP A 87 2.94 -10.95 -23.98
C ASP A 87 2.12 -11.11 -25.26
N GLY A 88 2.62 -10.60 -26.40
CA GLY A 88 1.99 -10.77 -27.71
C GLY A 88 1.74 -12.24 -28.11
N ARG A 89 2.58 -13.20 -27.66
CA ARG A 89 2.40 -14.62 -27.97
C ARG A 89 1.42 -15.34 -27.05
N LYS A 90 1.30 -14.93 -25.78
CA LYS A 90 0.41 -15.58 -24.80
C LYS A 90 -1.06 -15.31 -25.07
N PHE A 91 -1.37 -14.15 -25.65
CA PHE A 91 -2.74 -13.69 -25.85
C PHE A 91 -3.38 -14.06 -27.22
N LYS A 92 -2.93 -15.13 -27.88
CA LYS A 92 -3.47 -15.61 -29.16
C LYS A 92 -5.01 -15.82 -29.19
N SER A 93 -5.68 -15.90 -28.04
CA SER A 93 -7.12 -16.05 -27.92
C SER A 93 -7.91 -14.74 -27.71
N GLY A 94 -7.25 -13.60 -27.49
CA GLY A 94 -7.88 -12.29 -27.21
C GLY A 94 -7.93 -11.34 -28.42
N LYS A 95 -8.88 -11.53 -29.32
CA LYS A 95 -8.94 -10.96 -30.69
C LYS A 95 -8.97 -9.42 -30.90
N ARG A 96 -8.84 -8.55 -29.89
CA ARG A 96 -8.93 -7.09 -30.14
C ARG A 96 -7.92 -6.19 -29.42
N LEU A 97 -7.51 -6.53 -28.19
CA LEU A 97 -6.71 -5.57 -27.43
C LEU A 97 -5.28 -5.47 -27.94
N LEU A 98 -4.70 -6.54 -28.52
CA LEU A 98 -3.25 -6.64 -28.80
C LEU A 98 -2.90 -6.77 -30.30
N ALA A 99 -3.80 -6.46 -31.22
CA ALA A 99 -3.47 -6.46 -32.66
C ALA A 99 -2.33 -5.46 -33.00
N PHE A 100 -2.09 -4.48 -32.13
CA PHE A 100 -1.00 -3.51 -32.23
C PHE A 100 0.38 -4.09 -31.84
N LEU A 101 0.43 -5.18 -31.06
CA LEU A 101 1.66 -5.93 -30.77
C LEU A 101 2.01 -6.84 -31.94
N ASN A 102 2.11 -6.27 -33.14
CA ASN A 102 2.57 -7.02 -34.30
C ASN A 102 3.99 -7.53 -33.98
N PRO A 103 4.20 -8.86 -33.88
CA PRO A 103 5.50 -9.40 -33.52
C PRO A 103 6.61 -8.90 -34.45
N ALA A 104 6.30 -8.62 -35.71
CA ALA A 104 7.26 -8.07 -36.67
C ALA A 104 7.83 -6.71 -36.23
N VAL A 105 6.96 -5.79 -35.74
CA VAL A 105 7.39 -4.46 -35.27
C VAL A 105 8.31 -4.60 -34.06
N VAL A 106 7.97 -5.50 -33.12
CA VAL A 106 8.80 -5.75 -31.94
C VAL A 106 10.15 -6.39 -32.32
N LEU A 107 10.16 -7.26 -33.34
CA LEU A 107 11.41 -7.82 -33.86
C LEU A 107 12.28 -6.76 -34.54
N ASP A 108 11.70 -5.78 -35.21
CA ASP A 108 12.43 -4.65 -35.79
C ASP A 108 13.03 -3.76 -34.68
N GLU A 109 12.25 -3.44 -33.65
CA GLU A 109 12.76 -2.72 -32.47
C GLU A 109 13.92 -3.48 -31.76
N LEU A 110 13.84 -4.81 -31.67
CA LEU A 110 14.92 -5.64 -31.11
C LEU A 110 16.19 -5.64 -32.00
N ARG A 111 16.05 -5.52 -33.33
CA ARG A 111 17.20 -5.38 -34.24
C ARG A 111 17.88 -4.02 -34.04
N ASP A 112 17.08 -2.98 -33.85
CA ASP A 112 17.59 -1.64 -33.56
C ASP A 112 18.30 -1.62 -32.20
N ASP A 113 17.73 -2.25 -31.18
CA ASP A 113 18.36 -2.38 -29.86
C ASP A 113 19.67 -3.17 -29.92
N LYS A 114 19.72 -4.27 -30.67
CA LYS A 114 20.97 -5.01 -30.94
C LYS A 114 22.03 -4.08 -31.54
N THR A 115 21.68 -3.32 -32.57
CA THR A 115 22.61 -2.43 -33.27
C THR A 115 23.16 -1.36 -32.32
N ARG A 116 22.30 -0.78 -31.49
CA ARG A 116 22.68 0.18 -30.44
C ARG A 116 23.55 -0.45 -29.36
N LEU A 117 23.25 -1.70 -28.97
CA LEU A 117 24.03 -2.44 -27.98
C LEU A 117 25.45 -2.67 -28.50
N VAL A 118 25.60 -3.15 -29.74
CA VAL A 118 26.91 -3.35 -30.38
C VAL A 118 27.72 -2.05 -30.38
N SER A 119 27.13 -0.94 -30.83
CA SER A 119 27.80 0.37 -30.84
C SER A 119 28.23 0.81 -29.43
N SER A 120 27.32 0.74 -28.45
CA SER A 120 27.60 1.14 -27.07
C SER A 120 28.73 0.30 -26.43
N VAL A 121 28.78 -0.98 -26.79
CA VAL A 121 29.75 -1.96 -26.28
C VAL A 121 31.12 -1.77 -26.92
N GLN A 122 31.18 -1.41 -28.20
CA GLN A 122 32.44 -1.04 -28.86
C GLN A 122 33.05 0.20 -28.20
N ILE A 123 32.24 1.22 -27.90
CA ILE A 123 32.69 2.44 -27.21
C ILE A 123 33.15 2.13 -25.79
N LEU A 124 32.42 1.27 -25.07
CA LEU A 124 32.84 0.79 -23.75
C LEU A 124 34.20 0.07 -23.81
N THR A 125 34.38 -0.82 -24.79
CA THR A 125 35.62 -1.59 -24.98
C THR A 125 36.79 -0.66 -25.27
N ALA A 126 36.62 0.29 -26.19
CA ALA A 126 37.64 1.30 -26.51
C ALA A 126 38.01 2.14 -25.28
N SER A 127 37.00 2.56 -24.49
CA SER A 127 37.21 3.32 -23.25
C SER A 127 38.02 2.53 -22.22
N ILE A 128 37.73 1.23 -22.06
CA ILE A 128 38.49 0.35 -21.16
C ILE A 128 39.94 0.21 -21.66
N GLN A 129 40.15 -0.01 -22.96
CA GLN A 129 41.50 -0.14 -23.53
C GLN A 129 42.33 1.12 -23.33
N VAL A 130 41.77 2.30 -23.62
CA VAL A 130 42.44 3.60 -23.41
C VAL A 130 42.78 3.81 -21.94
N SER A 131 41.84 3.52 -21.03
CA SER A 131 42.10 3.63 -19.58
C SER A 131 43.23 2.72 -19.11
N SER A 132 43.30 1.50 -19.65
CA SER A 132 44.33 0.53 -19.30
C SER A 132 45.71 0.96 -19.80
N PHE A 133 45.77 1.59 -20.98
CA PHE A 133 47.00 2.11 -21.55
C PHE A 133 47.53 3.31 -20.75
N ILE A 134 46.65 4.24 -20.36
CA ILE A 134 47.02 5.41 -19.53
C ILE A 134 47.49 4.98 -18.15
N ARG A 135 46.87 3.94 -17.56
CA ARG A 135 47.20 3.47 -16.22
C ARG A 135 48.46 2.61 -16.14
N GLN A 136 48.97 2.07 -17.25
CA GLN A 136 50.25 1.38 -17.23
C GLN A 136 51.34 2.43 -16.95
N PRO A 137 51.94 2.44 -15.74
CA PRO A 137 53.02 3.35 -15.45
C PRO A 137 54.16 2.93 -16.37
N SER A 138 54.62 3.83 -17.24
CA SER A 138 55.84 3.64 -18.01
C SER A 138 57.00 3.38 -17.05
N ALA A 139 57.24 2.11 -16.72
CA ALA A 139 58.40 1.67 -15.95
C ALA A 139 59.71 1.86 -16.73
N LEU A 140 59.62 2.32 -17.99
CA LEU A 140 60.74 2.67 -18.83
C LEU A 140 60.35 3.85 -19.74
N SER A 141 60.64 5.09 -19.33
CA SER A 141 60.73 6.19 -20.28
C SER A 141 61.98 7.03 -20.02
N LEU A 142 62.99 6.76 -20.87
CA LEU A 142 63.95 7.75 -21.37
C LEU A 142 63.20 8.99 -21.92
N PRO A 143 63.86 10.16 -21.96
CA PRO A 143 63.25 11.41 -22.43
C PRO A 143 63.05 11.35 -23.95
N VAL A 144 61.86 10.97 -24.40
CA VAL A 144 61.48 11.04 -25.82
C VAL A 144 60.63 12.28 -26.05
N GLN A 145 61.08 13.08 -27.00
CA GLN A 145 60.51 14.35 -27.44
C GLN A 145 59.02 14.23 -27.79
N SER A 146 58.30 15.26 -27.36
CA SER A 146 56.87 15.53 -27.48
C SER A 146 56.38 15.57 -28.92
N SER A 147 56.30 14.42 -29.58
CA SER A 147 55.55 14.26 -30.82
C SER A 147 54.08 14.12 -30.41
N ARG A 148 53.33 15.22 -30.40
CA ARG A 148 51.86 15.20 -30.25
C ARG A 148 51.24 14.44 -31.43
N SER A 149 51.22 13.11 -31.36
CA SER A 149 50.38 12.31 -32.23
C SER A 149 48.94 12.55 -31.80
N HIS A 150 48.19 13.29 -32.61
CA HIS A 150 46.74 13.38 -32.56
C HIS A 150 46.17 11.96 -32.68
N VAL A 151 45.95 11.29 -31.55
CA VAL A 151 45.02 10.17 -31.49
C VAL A 151 43.68 10.76 -31.89
N SER A 152 43.14 10.31 -33.03
CA SER A 152 41.80 10.71 -33.46
C SER A 152 40.84 10.28 -32.37
N SER A 153 40.43 11.24 -31.53
CA SER A 153 39.46 10.99 -30.48
C SER A 153 38.18 10.49 -31.15
N SER A 154 37.72 9.31 -30.75
CA SER A 154 36.46 8.76 -31.23
C SER A 154 35.36 9.76 -30.89
N ASN A 155 34.77 10.40 -31.89
CA ASN A 155 33.69 11.35 -31.69
C ASN A 155 32.46 10.59 -31.18
N ASN A 156 32.14 10.71 -29.89
CA ASN A 156 30.93 10.13 -29.30
C ASN A 156 29.63 10.60 -29.99
N LEU A 157 29.71 11.70 -30.75
CA LEU A 157 28.64 12.27 -31.57
C LEU A 157 28.13 11.34 -32.68
N GLU A 158 28.87 10.28 -33.05
CA GLU A 158 28.40 9.32 -34.05
C GLU A 158 27.17 8.53 -33.60
N ILE A 159 26.94 8.40 -32.28
CA ILE A 159 25.78 7.69 -31.72
C ILE A 159 24.46 8.39 -32.06
N ALA A 160 24.45 9.73 -32.08
CA ALA A 160 23.24 10.48 -32.41
C ALA A 160 22.95 10.41 -33.91
N SER A 161 21.67 10.39 -34.28
CA SER A 161 21.25 10.50 -35.68
C SER A 161 20.87 11.93 -36.05
N ASN A 162 20.35 12.69 -35.08
CA ASN A 162 19.87 14.06 -35.26
C ASN A 162 21.04 15.05 -35.28
N ARG A 163 21.07 15.92 -36.29
CA ARG A 163 22.14 16.91 -36.48
C ARG A 163 22.14 17.98 -35.39
N ASP A 164 20.99 18.52 -35.03
CA ASP A 164 20.87 19.59 -34.03
C ASP A 164 21.31 19.09 -32.65
N VAL A 165 20.98 17.83 -32.33
CA VAL A 165 21.43 17.19 -31.09
C VAL A 165 22.96 17.08 -31.06
N LYS A 166 23.60 16.70 -32.17
CA LYS A 166 25.07 16.65 -32.25
C LYS A 166 25.69 18.03 -32.09
N GLU A 167 25.13 19.03 -32.76
CA GLU A 167 25.62 20.41 -32.73
C GLU A 167 25.52 20.99 -31.32
N PHE A 168 24.35 20.88 -30.69
CA PHE A 168 24.13 21.25 -29.29
C PHE A 168 25.12 20.54 -28.35
N TRP A 169 25.20 19.22 -28.45
CA TRP A 169 26.02 18.42 -27.53
C TRP A 169 27.51 18.77 -27.68
N ALA A 170 27.98 18.93 -28.91
CA ALA A 170 29.36 19.33 -29.18
C ALA A 170 29.69 20.71 -28.63
N ALA A 171 28.77 21.67 -28.77
CA ALA A 171 28.96 23.06 -28.37
C ALA A 171 28.89 23.27 -26.85
N GLU A 172 27.93 22.64 -26.17
CA GLU A 172 27.60 22.96 -24.77
C GLU A 172 28.12 21.94 -23.76
N ILE A 173 28.22 20.67 -24.17
CA ILE A 173 28.58 19.56 -23.27
C ILE A 173 30.00 19.07 -23.58
N GLY A 174 30.36 19.01 -24.86
CA GLY A 174 31.66 18.59 -25.35
C GLY A 174 31.62 17.24 -26.08
N THR A 175 32.49 17.08 -27.07
CA THR A 175 32.54 15.89 -27.93
C THR A 175 33.01 14.62 -27.21
N GLU A 176 33.71 14.76 -26.09
CA GLU A 176 34.27 13.66 -25.30
C GLU A 176 33.30 13.14 -24.22
N THR A 177 32.24 13.90 -23.90
CA THR A 177 31.32 13.58 -22.81
C THR A 177 30.15 12.73 -23.32
N SER A 178 29.94 11.53 -22.76
CA SER A 178 28.87 10.61 -23.17
C SER A 178 27.55 10.81 -22.42
N TYR A 179 27.57 11.48 -21.28
CA TYR A 179 26.41 11.75 -20.44
C TYR A 179 26.63 13.01 -19.59
N CYS A 180 25.55 13.64 -19.15
CA CYS A 180 25.60 14.74 -18.19
C CYS A 180 24.50 14.62 -17.14
N SER A 181 24.64 15.34 -16.02
CA SER A 181 23.55 15.42 -15.03
C SER A 181 22.37 16.20 -15.60
N ALA A 182 21.18 16.01 -15.01
CA ALA A 182 19.99 16.75 -15.44
C ALA A 182 20.18 18.26 -15.23
N GLU A 183 20.77 18.66 -14.10
CA GLU A 183 21.02 20.07 -13.78
C GLU A 183 21.96 20.73 -14.80
N PHE A 184 23.03 20.01 -15.18
CA PHE A 184 23.96 20.49 -16.20
C PHE A 184 23.29 20.60 -17.57
N LEU A 185 22.51 19.58 -17.97
CA LEU A 185 21.76 19.63 -19.23
C LEU A 185 20.80 20.82 -19.25
N HIS A 186 20.09 21.08 -18.16
CA HIS A 186 19.15 22.20 -18.08
C HIS A 186 19.87 23.54 -18.22
N ALA A 187 21.05 23.69 -17.61
CA ALA A 187 21.87 24.89 -17.75
C ALA A 187 22.37 25.06 -19.19
N ALA A 188 22.89 24.00 -19.80
CA ALA A 188 23.35 23.96 -21.19
C ALA A 188 22.23 24.31 -22.18
N LEU A 189 21.05 23.70 -22.04
CA LEU A 189 19.89 24.04 -22.88
C LEU A 189 19.43 25.48 -22.68
N SER A 190 19.47 25.98 -21.45
CA SER A 190 19.07 27.37 -21.18
C SER A 190 20.04 28.37 -21.81
N HIS A 191 21.33 28.05 -21.79
CA HIS A 191 22.40 28.84 -22.41
C HIS A 191 22.28 28.80 -23.94
N TYR A 192 22.22 27.60 -24.53
CA TYR A 192 22.17 27.40 -25.98
C TYR A 192 21.01 28.09 -26.67
N PHE A 193 19.83 28.10 -26.04
CA PHE A 193 18.63 28.73 -26.59
C PHE A 193 18.39 30.16 -26.07
N GLU A 194 19.26 30.68 -25.21
CA GLU A 194 19.10 31.96 -24.52
C GLU A 194 17.73 32.10 -23.81
N LYS A 195 17.23 30.99 -23.25
CA LYS A 195 15.90 30.90 -22.63
C LYS A 195 15.94 30.16 -21.31
N THR A 196 15.29 30.69 -20.30
CA THR A 196 15.22 30.01 -19.00
C THR A 196 14.17 28.89 -19.03
N LEU A 197 14.60 27.67 -18.72
CA LEU A 197 13.67 26.56 -18.52
C LEU A 197 12.92 26.74 -17.19
N THR A 198 11.60 26.63 -17.21
CA THR A 198 10.78 26.65 -15.99
C THR A 198 11.08 25.44 -15.10
N PRO A 199 10.84 25.50 -13.77
CA PRO A 199 11.04 24.35 -12.89
C PRO A 199 10.27 23.10 -13.35
N GLU A 200 9.02 23.28 -13.76
CA GLU A 200 8.17 22.21 -14.30
C GLU A 200 8.76 21.62 -15.60
N ALA A 201 9.25 22.46 -16.50
CA ALA A 201 9.90 22.02 -17.72
C ALA A 201 11.18 21.19 -17.46
N LYS A 202 12.00 21.61 -16.49
CA LYS A 202 13.19 20.87 -16.03
C LYS A 202 12.82 19.50 -15.48
N GLU A 203 11.76 19.42 -14.68
CA GLU A 203 11.28 18.15 -14.12
C GLU A 203 10.79 17.22 -15.22
N ILE A 204 9.91 17.69 -16.11
CA ILE A 204 9.38 16.90 -17.23
C ILE A 204 10.52 16.40 -18.13
N LEU A 205 11.48 17.26 -18.45
CA LEU A 205 12.60 16.90 -19.30
C LEU A 205 13.48 15.83 -18.63
N SER A 206 13.73 15.97 -17.33
CA SER A 206 14.46 14.95 -16.55
C SER A 206 13.76 13.60 -16.59
N LEU A 207 12.44 13.59 -16.35
CA LEU A 207 11.63 12.37 -16.39
C LEU A 207 11.60 11.74 -17.79
N ARG A 208 11.60 12.56 -18.84
CA ARG A 208 11.54 12.11 -20.23
C ARG A 208 12.86 11.54 -20.72
N LEU A 209 13.98 12.18 -20.36
CA LEU A 209 15.32 11.81 -20.81
C LEU A 209 15.96 10.72 -19.96
N ASP A 210 15.56 10.60 -18.70
CA ASP A 210 15.97 9.54 -17.77
C ASP A 210 14.77 8.65 -17.40
N GLU A 211 14.10 8.09 -18.42
CA GLU A 211 12.91 7.24 -18.22
C GLU A 211 13.20 6.05 -17.28
N TYR A 212 14.42 5.51 -17.33
CA TYR A 212 14.84 4.33 -16.57
C TYR A 212 15.48 4.63 -15.21
N GLY A 213 15.58 5.91 -14.80
CA GLY A 213 16.12 6.28 -13.50
C GLY A 213 17.61 5.99 -13.31
N VAL A 214 18.38 6.07 -14.39
CA VAL A 214 19.84 5.92 -14.39
C VAL A 214 20.52 7.13 -13.72
N GLY A 215 19.82 8.26 -13.60
CA GLY A 215 20.30 9.46 -12.93
C GLY A 215 21.25 10.29 -13.79
N CYS A 216 21.10 10.25 -15.11
CA CYS A 216 21.74 11.16 -16.07
C CYS A 216 20.99 11.17 -17.39
N THR A 217 21.27 12.17 -18.21
CA THR A 217 20.91 12.14 -19.64
C THR A 217 22.10 11.66 -20.45
N THR A 218 21.85 10.73 -21.37
CA THR A 218 22.83 10.26 -22.35
C THR A 218 22.58 10.97 -23.68
N LEU A 219 23.60 11.07 -24.54
CA LEU A 219 23.42 11.59 -25.90
C LEU A 219 22.33 10.80 -26.65
N ALA A 220 22.30 9.47 -26.46
CA ALA A 220 21.31 8.59 -27.07
C ALA A 220 19.88 8.83 -26.57
N SER A 221 19.71 9.14 -25.27
CA SER A 221 18.38 9.42 -24.72
C SER A 221 17.83 10.76 -25.21
N LEU A 222 18.70 11.78 -25.36
CA LEU A 222 18.34 13.07 -25.97
C LEU A 222 18.03 12.91 -27.47
N ASP A 223 18.88 12.22 -28.22
CA ASP A 223 18.67 11.96 -29.65
C ASP A 223 17.34 11.23 -29.91
N ARG A 224 17.01 10.22 -29.10
CA ARG A 224 15.73 9.52 -29.18
C ARG A 224 14.55 10.42 -28.87
N PHE A 225 14.66 11.25 -27.83
CA PHE A 225 13.60 12.18 -27.45
C PHE A 225 13.31 13.18 -28.57
N VAL A 226 14.35 13.74 -29.18
CA VAL A 226 14.21 14.69 -30.29
C VAL A 226 13.75 13.97 -31.56
N GLY A 227 14.28 12.78 -31.84
CA GLY A 227 13.94 12.01 -33.04
C GLY A 227 14.42 12.73 -34.31
N ARG A 228 13.51 12.93 -35.27
CA ARG A 228 13.83 13.57 -36.56
C ARG A 228 13.56 15.09 -36.60
N GLN A 229 12.94 15.64 -35.57
CA GLN A 229 12.57 17.05 -35.54
C GLN A 229 13.75 17.91 -35.02
N PRO A 230 13.73 19.24 -35.22
CA PRO A 230 14.70 20.13 -34.58
C PRO A 230 14.65 20.04 -33.06
N LEU A 231 15.80 20.22 -32.39
CA LEU A 231 15.87 20.15 -30.91
C LEU A 231 14.93 21.17 -30.26
N LEU A 232 14.86 22.39 -30.81
CA LEU A 232 13.97 23.44 -30.33
C LEU A 232 12.49 23.07 -30.46
N ASP A 233 12.10 22.43 -31.56
CA ASP A 233 10.71 22.02 -31.81
C ASP A 233 10.29 20.91 -30.85
N ALA A 234 11.19 19.96 -30.56
CA ALA A 234 10.94 18.90 -29.57
C ALA A 234 10.69 19.49 -28.18
N LEU A 235 11.50 20.47 -27.77
CA LEU A 235 11.34 21.16 -26.48
C LEU A 235 10.09 22.04 -26.46
N THR A 236 9.75 22.69 -27.58
CA THR A 236 8.54 23.51 -27.69
C THR A 236 7.28 22.65 -27.66
N THR A 237 7.32 21.46 -28.27
CA THR A 237 6.22 20.48 -28.25
C THR A 237 5.96 19.96 -26.84
N LEU A 238 7.01 19.79 -26.03
CA LEU A 238 6.88 19.53 -24.60
C LEU A 238 6.45 20.79 -23.80
N GLY A 239 6.23 21.95 -24.40
CA GLY A 239 6.01 23.19 -23.63
C GLY A 239 7.16 23.53 -22.67
N VAL A 240 8.35 22.96 -22.88
CA VAL A 240 9.56 23.19 -22.07
C VAL A 240 10.11 24.58 -22.35
N ILE A 241 9.94 25.04 -23.59
CA ILE A 241 10.22 26.40 -24.02
C ILE A 241 8.89 27.03 -24.46
N GLN A 242 8.42 28.04 -23.71
CA GLN A 242 7.30 28.86 -24.15
C GLN A 242 7.79 29.72 -25.32
N VAL A 243 7.55 29.28 -26.55
CA VAL A 243 7.57 30.17 -27.70
C VAL A 243 6.31 31.03 -27.59
N ILE A 244 6.46 32.36 -27.65
CA ILE A 244 5.38 33.35 -27.51
C ILE A 244 4.27 33.15 -28.57
N GLU A 245 4.49 32.29 -29.57
CA GLU A 245 3.50 31.95 -30.56
C GLU A 245 2.49 30.92 -30.05
N SER A 246 1.32 31.48 -29.73
CA SER A 246 0.10 30.84 -29.25
C SER A 246 -0.55 29.92 -30.29
N SER A 247 0.22 29.03 -30.90
CA SER A 247 -0.31 27.92 -31.68
C SER A 247 -0.76 26.82 -30.72
N ARG A 248 -1.79 27.16 -29.92
CA ARG A 248 -2.66 26.13 -29.32
C ARG A 248 -3.02 25.22 -30.47
N PHE A 249 -2.62 23.95 -30.42
CA PHE A 249 -3.20 22.94 -31.29
C PHE A 249 -4.71 23.16 -31.24
N THR A 250 -5.25 23.72 -32.32
CA THR A 250 -6.68 23.74 -32.60
C THR A 250 -7.02 22.31 -32.94
N VAL A 251 -6.98 21.45 -31.92
CA VAL A 251 -7.67 20.18 -31.93
C VAL A 251 -9.10 20.58 -32.25
N GLU A 252 -9.51 20.30 -33.49
CA GLU A 252 -10.86 20.47 -33.96
C GLU A 252 -11.78 20.07 -32.80
N SER A 253 -12.67 20.99 -32.44
CA SER A 253 -13.59 20.94 -31.31
C SER A 253 -14.35 19.62 -31.28
N SER A 254 -13.67 18.58 -30.84
CA SER A 254 -14.21 17.25 -30.68
C SER A 254 -15.04 17.36 -29.43
N ASP A 255 -16.34 17.10 -29.56
CA ASP A 255 -17.26 17.16 -28.44
C ASP A 255 -16.69 16.31 -27.30
N PRO A 256 -16.39 16.87 -26.11
CA PRO A 256 -15.89 16.13 -24.96
C PRO A 256 -16.74 14.90 -24.63
N THR A 257 -18.03 14.93 -24.97
CA THR A 257 -18.94 13.80 -24.73
C THR A 257 -18.65 12.58 -25.60
N SER A 258 -18.02 12.75 -26.76
CA SER A 258 -17.78 11.70 -27.74
C SER A 258 -16.72 10.65 -27.32
N ILE A 259 -15.82 11.01 -26.39
CA ILE A 259 -14.70 10.13 -25.99
C ILE A 259 -15.06 9.38 -24.72
N LYS A 260 -15.20 8.06 -24.79
CA LYS A 260 -15.49 7.26 -23.60
C LYS A 260 -14.40 7.44 -22.53
N PRO A 261 -14.74 7.44 -21.23
CA PRO A 261 -13.74 7.42 -20.18
C PRO A 261 -12.85 6.19 -20.27
N ILE A 262 -11.54 6.36 -20.05
CA ILE A 262 -10.50 5.34 -20.18
C ILE A 262 -9.86 5.08 -18.82
N LEU A 263 -9.80 3.81 -18.44
CA LEU A 263 -9.04 3.34 -17.28
C LEU A 263 -7.94 2.38 -17.76
N ILE A 264 -6.69 2.79 -17.55
CA ILE A 264 -5.51 1.94 -17.72
C ILE A 264 -5.26 1.24 -16.39
N MET A 265 -5.27 -0.10 -16.39
CA MET A 265 -4.91 -0.91 -15.24
C MET A 265 -3.67 -1.73 -15.57
N VAL A 266 -2.62 -1.56 -14.79
CA VAL A 266 -1.41 -2.38 -14.87
C VAL A 266 -1.46 -3.27 -13.63
N ASP A 267 -1.59 -4.58 -13.78
CA ASP A 267 -1.74 -5.57 -12.69
C ASP A 267 -1.14 -6.92 -13.08
N ASP A 268 -0.36 -7.58 -12.23
CA ASP A 268 0.26 -8.88 -12.54
C ASP A 268 -0.72 -10.06 -12.50
N LYS A 269 -1.87 -9.90 -11.84
CA LYS A 269 -2.94 -10.89 -11.68
C LYS A 269 -4.30 -10.24 -11.92
N PRO A 270 -4.57 -9.79 -13.17
CA PRO A 270 -5.80 -9.08 -13.49
C PRO A 270 -7.07 -9.91 -13.21
N GLU A 271 -6.95 -11.23 -13.12
CA GLU A 271 -8.02 -12.16 -12.75
C GLU A 271 -8.59 -11.87 -11.36
N ASN A 272 -7.76 -11.40 -10.43
CA ASN A 272 -8.19 -11.00 -9.08
C ASN A 272 -9.15 -9.81 -9.12
N HIS A 273 -9.11 -9.03 -10.20
CA HIS A 273 -9.92 -7.84 -10.40
C HIS A 273 -11.05 -8.05 -11.40
N ARG A 274 -11.34 -9.30 -11.81
CA ARG A 274 -12.34 -9.60 -12.86
C ARG A 274 -13.72 -9.01 -12.56
N TYR A 275 -14.15 -9.05 -11.30
CA TYR A 275 -15.42 -8.45 -10.88
C TYR A 275 -15.40 -6.93 -11.06
N THR A 276 -14.36 -6.26 -10.55
CA THR A 276 -14.24 -4.81 -10.64
C THR A 276 -14.10 -4.34 -12.08
N ILE A 277 -13.31 -5.04 -12.91
CA ILE A 277 -13.18 -4.74 -14.35
C ILE A 277 -14.54 -4.84 -15.05
N ARG A 278 -15.33 -5.88 -14.77
CA ARG A 278 -16.69 -6.02 -15.33
C ARG A 278 -17.61 -4.91 -14.87
N LEU A 279 -17.54 -4.55 -13.59
CA LEU A 279 -18.34 -3.49 -13.00
C LEU A 279 -18.01 -2.14 -13.65
N VAL A 280 -16.73 -1.78 -13.76
CA VAL A 280 -16.29 -0.53 -14.39
C VAL A 280 -16.71 -0.48 -15.87
N ARG A 281 -16.57 -1.59 -16.60
CA ARG A 281 -17.07 -1.69 -18.00
C ARG A 281 -18.58 -1.52 -18.12
N SER A 282 -19.36 -1.98 -17.13
CA SER A 282 -20.82 -1.80 -17.13
C SER A 282 -21.24 -0.33 -17.02
N TYR A 283 -20.34 0.55 -16.55
CA TYR A 283 -20.52 2.00 -16.52
C TYR A 283 -19.99 2.71 -17.77
N ASN A 284 -19.84 2.00 -18.89
CA ASN A 284 -19.36 2.55 -20.18
C ASN A 284 -17.95 3.19 -20.11
N VAL A 285 -17.10 2.68 -19.21
CA VAL A 285 -15.67 3.02 -19.14
C VAL A 285 -14.88 1.95 -19.90
N ASP A 286 -14.01 2.39 -20.81
CA ASP A 286 -13.10 1.51 -21.53
C ASP A 286 -11.91 1.15 -20.62
N VAL A 287 -11.86 -0.12 -20.20
CA VAL A 287 -10.81 -0.64 -19.31
C VAL A 287 -9.79 -1.45 -20.08
N TYR A 288 -8.56 -0.94 -20.12
CA TYR A 288 -7.39 -1.59 -20.71
C TYR A 288 -6.51 -2.16 -19.60
N VAL A 289 -6.22 -3.46 -19.67
CA VAL A 289 -5.54 -4.17 -18.59
C VAL A 289 -4.26 -4.78 -19.13
N PHE A 290 -3.14 -4.48 -18.46
CA PHE A 290 -1.80 -4.92 -18.82
C PHE A 290 -1.17 -5.71 -17.68
N THR A 291 -0.50 -6.80 -18.03
CA THR A 291 0.21 -7.67 -17.09
C THR A 291 1.60 -7.14 -16.72
N SER A 292 2.18 -6.30 -17.57
CA SER A 292 3.52 -5.75 -17.40
C SER A 292 3.56 -4.25 -17.66
N THR A 293 4.53 -3.57 -17.05
CA THR A 293 4.80 -2.15 -17.27
C THR A 293 5.16 -1.90 -18.73
N ALA A 294 6.02 -2.74 -19.30
CA ALA A 294 6.47 -2.64 -20.69
C ALA A 294 5.29 -2.69 -21.69
N SER A 295 4.38 -3.66 -21.55
CA SER A 295 3.20 -3.74 -22.42
C SER A 295 2.26 -2.54 -22.27
N ALA A 296 2.13 -2.00 -21.06
CA ALA A 296 1.37 -0.76 -20.85
C ALA A 296 2.02 0.42 -21.58
N LYS A 297 3.35 0.58 -21.48
CA LYS A 297 4.09 1.64 -22.18
C LYS A 297 3.90 1.56 -23.70
N THR A 298 4.16 0.39 -24.30
CA THR A 298 4.01 0.21 -25.75
C THR A 298 2.58 0.50 -26.21
N TRP A 299 1.56 0.11 -25.44
CA TRP A 299 0.19 0.44 -25.79
C TRP A 299 -0.10 1.94 -25.68
N ILE A 300 0.42 2.61 -24.64
CA ILE A 300 0.27 4.07 -24.47
C ILE A 300 0.90 4.81 -25.65
N ASP A 301 2.13 4.45 -26.05
CA ASP A 301 2.80 5.06 -27.21
C ASP A 301 1.99 4.84 -28.50
N ALA A 302 1.47 3.62 -28.73
CA ALA A 302 0.66 3.32 -29.92
C ALA A 302 -0.71 4.03 -29.96
N ASN A 303 -1.21 4.50 -28.81
CA ASN A 303 -2.54 5.11 -28.67
C ASN A 303 -2.47 6.55 -28.16
N GLU A 304 -1.30 7.19 -28.27
CA GLU A 304 -1.04 8.50 -27.67
C GLU A 304 -2.09 9.54 -28.07
N ALA A 305 -2.40 9.67 -29.36
CA ALA A 305 -3.37 10.67 -29.84
C ALA A 305 -4.74 10.56 -29.14
N MET A 306 -5.27 9.35 -28.98
CA MET A 306 -6.54 9.11 -28.29
C MET A 306 -6.43 9.44 -26.79
N LEU A 307 -5.35 8.96 -26.16
CA LEU A 307 -5.11 9.15 -24.73
C LEU A 307 -4.90 10.62 -24.37
N ARG A 308 -4.27 11.41 -25.24
CA ARG A 308 -4.12 12.86 -25.08
C ARG A 308 -5.47 13.57 -25.03
N ILE A 309 -6.38 13.19 -25.92
CA ILE A 309 -7.71 13.81 -25.94
C ILE A 309 -8.50 13.38 -24.68
N ALA A 310 -8.43 12.11 -24.30
CA ALA A 310 -9.03 11.63 -23.06
C ALA A 310 -8.46 12.33 -21.81
N ASP A 311 -7.14 12.52 -21.75
CA ASP A 311 -6.44 13.22 -20.67
C ASP A 311 -6.87 14.69 -20.55
N LYS A 312 -6.90 15.41 -21.69
CA LYS A 312 -7.34 16.80 -21.79
C LYS A 312 -8.75 17.02 -21.24
N PHE A 313 -9.64 16.03 -21.41
CA PHE A 313 -11.01 16.09 -20.90
C PHE A 313 -11.19 15.47 -19.51
N GLY A 314 -10.11 15.14 -18.80
CA GLY A 314 -10.17 14.50 -17.47
C GLY A 314 -10.81 13.11 -17.50
N ARG A 315 -10.80 12.46 -18.67
CA ARG A 315 -11.41 11.15 -18.95
C ARG A 315 -10.39 10.01 -18.95
N LEU A 316 -9.15 10.26 -18.55
CA LEU A 316 -8.11 9.23 -18.42
C LEU A 316 -7.74 9.02 -16.95
N ARG A 317 -7.65 7.76 -16.51
CA ARG A 317 -7.02 7.37 -15.23
C ARG A 317 -6.08 6.19 -15.42
N CYS A 318 -5.05 6.14 -14.59
CA CYS A 318 -4.16 5.00 -14.51
C CYS A 318 -4.16 4.41 -13.09
N ARG A 319 -4.22 3.09 -12.98
CA ARG A 319 -3.99 2.34 -11.75
C ARG A 319 -2.88 1.33 -11.99
N SER A 320 -1.89 1.31 -11.10
CA SER A 320 -0.80 0.33 -11.14
C SER A 320 -0.53 -0.22 -9.75
N ASP A 321 -0.01 -1.44 -9.66
CA ASP A 321 0.60 -1.89 -8.41
C ASP A 321 1.95 -1.20 -8.19
N ASN A 322 2.33 -1.02 -6.92
CA ASN A 322 3.65 -0.48 -6.57
C ASN A 322 4.77 -1.41 -7.02
N ALA A 323 4.62 -2.68 -6.67
CA ALA A 323 5.53 -3.76 -7.03
C ALA A 323 4.70 -4.85 -7.69
N ARG A 324 5.26 -5.47 -8.72
CA ARG A 324 4.57 -6.52 -9.46
C ARG A 324 5.50 -7.64 -9.83
N TRP A 325 4.90 -8.81 -9.87
CA TRP A 325 5.44 -10.04 -10.36
C TRP A 325 5.37 -10.04 -11.89
N GLU A 326 6.35 -9.38 -12.50
CA GLU A 326 6.54 -9.47 -13.95
C GLU A 326 7.25 -10.78 -14.24
N GLN A 327 6.72 -11.56 -15.18
CA GLN A 327 7.30 -12.85 -15.52
C GLN A 327 8.79 -12.68 -15.78
N ASP A 328 9.57 -13.37 -14.95
CA ASP A 328 10.99 -13.53 -15.19
C ASP A 328 11.04 -14.58 -16.28
N ALA A 329 11.21 -14.16 -17.53
CA ALA A 329 11.28 -15.15 -18.59
C ALA A 329 12.61 -15.93 -18.59
N SER A 330 13.35 -15.87 -17.48
CA SER A 330 14.50 -16.68 -17.09
C SER A 330 14.17 -17.95 -16.30
N ALA A 331 12.92 -18.43 -16.26
CA ALA A 331 12.62 -19.71 -15.58
C ALA A 331 11.59 -20.65 -16.20
N LEU A 332 11.57 -20.76 -17.52
CA LEU A 332 10.85 -21.83 -18.21
C LEU A 332 11.85 -22.90 -18.70
N THR A 333 12.51 -23.61 -17.78
CA THR A 333 13.14 -24.88 -18.14
C THR A 333 12.08 -25.99 -18.19
N PRO A 334 11.91 -26.70 -19.33
CA PRO A 334 10.88 -27.75 -19.47
C PRO A 334 11.15 -29.04 -18.68
N SER A 335 12.24 -29.13 -17.92
CA SER A 335 12.73 -30.40 -17.35
C SER A 335 12.47 -30.58 -15.86
N SER A 336 11.81 -29.65 -15.18
CA SER A 336 11.31 -29.88 -13.82
C SER A 336 9.99 -29.15 -13.60
N TYR A 337 9.11 -29.71 -12.79
CA TYR A 337 7.80 -29.18 -12.39
C TYR A 337 7.85 -27.82 -11.63
N GLN A 338 8.86 -26.97 -11.88
CA GLN A 338 8.99 -25.67 -11.25
C GLN A 338 8.26 -24.63 -12.11
N SER A 339 7.22 -24.03 -11.53
CA SER A 339 6.49 -22.88 -12.08
C SER A 339 7.45 -21.80 -12.59
N PRO A 340 7.09 -21.05 -13.66
CA PRO A 340 7.86 -19.92 -14.15
C PRO A 340 8.28 -19.06 -12.96
N ARG A 341 9.59 -18.87 -12.75
CA ARG A 341 10.06 -17.86 -11.79
C ARG A 341 9.55 -16.52 -12.27
N ILE A 342 9.08 -15.77 -11.31
CA ILE A 342 8.46 -14.50 -11.52
C ILE A 342 9.43 -13.51 -10.87
N SER A 343 9.79 -12.44 -11.58
CA SER A 343 10.70 -11.41 -11.07
C SER A 343 9.86 -10.36 -10.40
N LEU A 344 10.25 -9.95 -9.20
CA LEU A 344 9.57 -8.86 -8.53
C LEU A 344 10.14 -7.54 -9.06
N ASN A 345 9.42 -6.88 -9.96
CA ASN A 345 9.67 -5.47 -10.27
C ASN A 345 9.17 -4.62 -9.10
N ILE A 346 10.08 -4.29 -8.18
CA ILE A 346 9.77 -3.50 -6.97
C ILE A 346 9.49 -2.01 -7.24
N TYR A 347 9.79 -1.53 -8.46
CA TYR A 347 9.67 -0.14 -8.88
C TYR A 347 8.61 0.05 -9.96
N ALA A 348 7.73 -0.92 -10.21
CA ALA A 348 6.78 -0.85 -11.31
C ALA A 348 5.84 0.36 -11.23
N GLY A 349 5.35 0.67 -10.02
CA GLY A 349 4.50 1.84 -9.79
C GLY A 349 5.22 3.16 -10.06
N GLU A 350 6.49 3.28 -9.67
CA GLU A 350 7.30 4.47 -9.96
C GLU A 350 7.61 4.56 -11.44
N THR A 351 7.97 3.44 -12.08
CA THR A 351 8.34 3.37 -13.50
C THR A 351 7.20 3.84 -14.39
N ILE A 352 5.97 3.33 -14.17
CA ILE A 352 4.82 3.76 -14.96
C ILE A 352 4.44 5.22 -14.68
N LEU A 353 4.61 5.68 -13.44
CA LEU A 353 4.31 7.06 -13.06
C LEU A 353 5.30 8.04 -13.71
N ARG A 354 6.61 7.76 -13.63
CA ARG A 354 7.66 8.49 -14.34
C ARG A 354 7.40 8.54 -15.83
N TYR A 355 7.05 7.40 -16.42
CA TYR A 355 6.74 7.27 -17.83
C TYR A 355 5.57 8.18 -18.26
N LEU A 356 4.47 8.17 -17.50
CA LEU A 356 3.30 9.01 -17.77
C LEU A 356 3.62 10.50 -17.61
N ARG A 357 4.36 10.88 -16.56
CA ARG A 357 4.69 12.28 -16.24
C ARG A 357 5.77 12.87 -17.15
N GLY A 358 6.77 12.09 -17.54
CA GLY A 358 7.73 12.48 -18.58
C GLY A 358 7.06 12.68 -19.95
N ARG A 359 5.93 12.00 -20.18
CA ARG A 359 5.04 12.26 -21.33
C ARG A 359 3.98 13.30 -21.04
N GLN A 360 3.99 14.01 -19.91
CA GLN A 360 3.02 15.07 -19.60
C GLN A 360 1.55 14.63 -19.56
N TYR A 361 1.28 13.35 -19.29
CA TYR A 361 -0.07 12.97 -18.94
C TYR A 361 -0.40 13.59 -17.59
N SER A 362 -1.49 14.34 -17.53
CA SER A 362 -2.02 14.94 -16.31
C SER A 362 -2.98 13.98 -15.56
N ALA A 363 -3.31 12.84 -16.17
CA ALA A 363 -4.23 11.85 -15.63
C ALA A 363 -3.89 11.47 -14.19
N PRO A 364 -4.91 11.39 -13.31
CA PRO A 364 -4.73 10.81 -11.98
C PRO A 364 -4.15 9.40 -12.05
N VAL A 365 -3.12 9.15 -11.23
CA VAL A 365 -2.47 7.83 -11.13
C VAL A 365 -2.61 7.30 -9.70
N LEU A 366 -3.23 6.13 -9.54
CA LEU A 366 -3.35 5.45 -8.26
C LEU A 366 -2.40 4.25 -8.18
N ILE A 367 -1.44 4.31 -7.26
CA ILE A 367 -0.54 3.20 -6.95
C ILE A 367 -1.13 2.34 -5.84
N VAL A 368 -1.47 1.09 -6.16
CA VAL A 368 -1.92 0.09 -5.19
C VAL A 368 -0.70 -0.57 -4.56
N ALA A 369 -0.39 -0.20 -3.33
CA ALA A 369 0.82 -0.62 -2.65
C ALA A 369 0.58 -1.73 -1.63
N GLY A 370 -0.65 -1.90 -1.15
CA GLY A 370 -0.96 -2.90 -0.11
C GLY A 370 -0.02 -2.76 1.10
N LYS A 371 0.77 -3.80 1.39
CA LYS A 371 1.77 -3.80 2.47
C LYS A 371 3.00 -2.94 2.18
N SER A 372 3.29 -2.62 0.91
CA SER A 372 4.43 -1.80 0.51
C SER A 372 4.14 -0.30 0.46
N ILE A 373 3.06 0.17 1.10
CA ILE A 373 2.68 1.60 1.12
C ILE A 373 3.78 2.52 1.68
N MET A 374 4.66 2.00 2.54
CA MET A 374 5.80 2.77 3.04
C MET A 374 6.90 2.98 1.97
N LYS A 375 6.84 2.24 0.86
CA LYS A 375 7.78 2.33 -0.27
C LYS A 375 7.24 3.21 -1.42
N THR A 376 6.06 3.81 -1.27
CA THR A 376 5.46 4.68 -2.29
C THR A 376 5.65 6.17 -2.01
N SER A 377 6.62 6.55 -1.18
CA SER A 377 6.90 7.98 -0.90
C SER A 377 7.14 8.80 -2.17
N TYR A 378 7.71 8.18 -3.22
CA TYR A 378 7.92 8.79 -4.53
C TYR A 378 6.64 9.38 -5.13
N VAL A 379 5.46 8.85 -4.82
CA VAL A 379 4.18 9.35 -5.33
C VAL A 379 3.93 10.81 -4.96
N LEU A 380 4.48 11.27 -3.83
CA LEU A 380 4.38 12.66 -3.39
C LEU A 380 5.14 13.63 -4.29
N ASP A 381 6.15 13.13 -5.00
CA ASP A 381 6.97 13.93 -5.90
C ASP A 381 6.28 14.15 -7.26
N TYR A 382 5.18 13.45 -7.54
CA TYR A 382 4.46 13.57 -8.80
C TYR A 382 3.10 14.24 -8.61
N ALA A 383 2.88 15.31 -9.38
CA ALA A 383 1.56 15.90 -9.49
C ALA A 383 0.54 14.83 -9.88
N ARG A 384 -0.62 14.91 -9.27
CA ARG A 384 -1.75 14.02 -9.53
C ARG A 384 -1.53 12.52 -9.38
N ALA A 385 -0.60 12.12 -8.52
CA ALA A 385 -0.45 10.73 -8.10
C ALA A 385 -1.00 10.54 -6.67
N GLY A 386 -1.36 9.31 -6.34
CA GLY A 386 -1.79 8.88 -5.01
C GLY A 386 -1.43 7.41 -4.80
N SER A 387 -1.39 6.94 -3.55
CA SER A 387 -1.18 5.50 -3.30
C SER A 387 -2.03 4.99 -2.16
N THR A 388 -2.47 3.74 -2.28
CA THR A 388 -3.39 3.14 -1.32
C THR A 388 -3.03 1.70 -0.97
N ARG A 389 -3.41 1.29 0.24
CA ARG A 389 -3.44 -0.11 0.66
C ARG A 389 -4.83 -0.72 0.65
N TYR A 390 -5.85 0.10 0.38
CA TYR A 390 -7.25 -0.26 0.57
C TYR A 390 -7.96 -0.42 -0.78
N PRO A 391 -8.65 -1.55 -1.01
CA PRO A 391 -9.44 -1.76 -2.21
C PRO A 391 -10.56 -0.72 -2.39
N ASP A 392 -11.19 -0.26 -1.32
CA ASP A 392 -12.33 0.67 -1.41
C ASP A 392 -11.94 2.02 -2.02
N VAL A 393 -10.70 2.46 -1.78
CA VAL A 393 -10.13 3.68 -2.38
C VAL A 393 -10.07 3.59 -3.90
N PHE A 394 -9.97 2.39 -4.47
CA PHE A 394 -10.02 2.22 -5.92
C PHE A 394 -11.40 2.53 -6.49
N MET A 395 -12.47 2.13 -5.80
CA MET A 395 -13.83 2.45 -6.23
C MET A 395 -14.10 3.94 -6.13
N ASP A 396 -13.69 4.56 -5.03
CA ASP A 396 -13.71 6.01 -4.90
C ASP A 396 -12.95 6.63 -6.09
N PHE A 397 -11.70 6.20 -6.33
CA PHE A 397 -10.85 6.72 -7.41
C PHE A 397 -11.48 6.63 -8.81
N ILE A 398 -12.30 5.62 -9.09
CA ILE A 398 -12.98 5.47 -10.37
C ILE A 398 -14.34 6.17 -10.40
N HIS A 399 -14.99 6.37 -9.25
CA HIS A 399 -16.36 6.86 -9.17
C HIS A 399 -16.61 8.14 -10.00
N PRO A 400 -15.73 9.15 -10.00
CA PRO A 400 -15.98 10.33 -10.81
C PRO A 400 -15.73 10.14 -12.30
N LEU A 401 -14.87 9.18 -12.66
CA LEU A 401 -14.72 8.74 -14.05
C LEU A 401 -16.05 8.17 -14.57
N ILE A 402 -16.74 7.40 -13.72
CA ILE A 402 -18.08 6.84 -14.01
C ILE A 402 -19.14 7.94 -14.04
N ALA A 403 -19.10 8.87 -13.09
CA ALA A 403 -20.09 9.94 -12.97
C ALA A 403 -19.96 11.04 -14.06
N ASN A 404 -18.91 10.98 -14.90
CA ASN A 404 -18.63 11.94 -15.95
C ASN A 404 -18.66 13.40 -15.47
N ARG A 405 -18.16 13.65 -14.26
CA ARG A 405 -18.14 15.00 -13.66
C ARG A 405 -16.86 15.72 -14.09
N SER A 406 -17.00 16.80 -14.84
CA SER A 406 -15.93 17.78 -15.05
C SER A 406 -15.71 18.57 -13.74
N GLY A 407 -14.52 18.53 -13.15
CA GLY A 407 -14.24 19.17 -11.86
C GLY A 407 -13.75 18.21 -10.77
N ASP A 408 -13.27 17.03 -11.16
CA ASP A 408 -12.82 15.98 -10.25
C ASP A 408 -11.50 16.26 -9.52
N GLU A 409 -10.97 17.46 -9.62
CA GLU A 409 -9.53 17.65 -9.51
C GLU A 409 -9.00 17.63 -8.07
N GLU A 410 -9.85 17.86 -7.07
CA GLU A 410 -9.37 18.09 -5.70
C GLU A 410 -9.47 16.89 -4.75
N TRP A 411 -10.49 16.04 -4.87
CA TRP A 411 -10.82 15.10 -3.80
C TRP A 411 -9.92 13.85 -3.78
N TRP A 412 -9.31 13.46 -4.90
CA TRP A 412 -8.38 12.33 -4.97
C TRP A 412 -6.93 12.71 -4.55
N LEU A 413 -6.59 14.01 -4.47
CA LEU A 413 -5.31 14.49 -3.91
C LEU A 413 -5.11 14.03 -2.45
N ASP A 414 -6.21 13.73 -1.77
CA ASP A 414 -6.23 13.24 -0.39
C ASP A 414 -5.79 11.77 -0.24
N PHE A 415 -5.59 11.03 -1.34
CA PHE A 415 -5.06 9.66 -1.33
C PHE A 415 -3.54 9.57 -1.21
N ASN A 416 -2.86 10.70 -0.97
CA ASN A 416 -1.41 10.77 -0.90
C ASN A 416 -0.80 10.15 0.36
N VAL A 417 0.43 9.66 0.16
CA VAL A 417 1.24 8.85 1.09
C VAL A 417 1.50 9.61 2.38
N GLN A 418 0.64 9.43 3.37
CA GLN A 418 1.08 9.27 4.75
C GLN A 418 0.24 8.20 5.44
N PRO A 419 0.82 7.39 6.35
CA PRO A 419 0.08 7.06 7.56
C PRO A 419 -0.23 8.40 8.24
N ARG A 420 -1.34 9.05 7.87
CA ARG A 420 -1.72 10.37 8.40
C ARG A 420 -1.68 10.35 9.92
N ALA A 421 -0.67 11.02 10.48
CA ALA A 421 -0.87 12.20 11.29
C ALA A 421 -1.41 13.33 10.40
N ARG A 422 -2.55 13.93 10.75
CA ARG A 422 -3.12 15.05 9.98
C ARG A 422 -3.12 16.28 10.88
N THR A 423 -2.07 17.10 10.80
CA THR A 423 -2.24 18.55 10.85
C THR A 423 -2.57 18.99 9.43
N LYS A 424 -3.74 19.63 9.22
CA LYS A 424 -4.03 20.36 7.97
C LYS A 424 -3.01 21.50 7.83
N PRO A 425 -2.51 21.83 6.63
CA PRO A 425 -2.08 23.20 6.37
C PRO A 425 -3.34 24.06 6.43
N MET A 426 -3.44 24.90 7.45
CA MET A 426 -4.34 26.04 7.40
C MET A 426 -3.95 26.85 6.17
N LEU A 427 -4.93 27.10 5.30
CA LEU A 427 -4.91 28.29 4.47
C LEU A 427 -4.63 29.47 5.41
N VAL A 428 -3.49 30.14 5.20
CA VAL A 428 -3.32 31.52 5.65
C VAL A 428 -4.19 32.36 4.71
N ASN A 429 -5.49 32.35 4.99
CA ASN A 429 -6.37 33.46 4.68
C ASN A 429 -7.53 33.39 5.68
N GLU A 430 -7.69 34.53 6.35
CA GLU A 430 -8.56 34.84 7.48
C GLU A 430 -8.09 34.28 8.84
N SER A 431 -7.37 35.12 9.58
CA SER A 431 -7.44 35.09 11.04
C SER A 431 -8.92 35.07 11.45
N PRO A 432 -9.39 34.12 12.28
CA PRO A 432 -10.63 34.28 13.01
C PRO A 432 -10.37 35.27 14.15
N ARG A 433 -10.21 36.54 13.79
CA ARG A 433 -10.32 37.69 14.71
C ARG A 433 -11.69 38.36 14.60
N SER A 434 -12.62 37.80 13.84
CA SER A 434 -14.02 38.21 13.87
C SER A 434 -14.75 37.54 15.04
N THR A 435 -14.79 38.26 16.16
CA THR A 435 -15.97 38.40 17.04
C THR A 435 -16.64 37.10 17.51
N ILE A 436 -16.07 36.49 18.55
CA ILE A 436 -16.88 35.75 19.53
C ILE A 436 -17.55 36.81 20.44
N GLU A 437 -18.53 37.52 19.90
CA GLU A 437 -19.53 38.31 20.65
C GLU A 437 -20.94 37.77 20.37
N SER A 438 -21.05 36.46 20.17
CA SER A 438 -22.34 35.78 20.33
C SER A 438 -22.67 35.80 21.82
N SER A 439 -23.66 36.61 22.21
CA SER A 439 -24.16 36.75 23.57
C SER A 439 -24.85 35.50 24.11
N ASP A 440 -25.02 34.45 23.30
CA ASP A 440 -25.60 33.18 23.72
C ASP A 440 -24.54 32.08 23.85
N PRO A 441 -24.02 31.83 25.06
CA PRO A 441 -23.06 30.75 25.30
C PRO A 441 -23.63 29.34 25.04
N THR A 442 -24.96 29.19 24.87
CA THR A 442 -25.58 27.92 24.47
C THR A 442 -25.47 27.62 22.96
N SER A 443 -24.90 28.53 22.17
CA SER A 443 -24.70 28.35 20.73
C SER A 443 -23.48 27.50 20.35
N ILE A 444 -22.55 27.24 21.29
CA ILE A 444 -21.34 26.46 21.00
C ILE A 444 -21.68 24.98 20.87
N LYS A 445 -21.39 24.39 19.71
CA LYS A 445 -21.60 22.96 19.47
C LYS A 445 -20.80 22.11 20.45
N PRO A 446 -21.28 20.91 20.84
CA PRO A 446 -20.49 19.99 21.65
C PRO A 446 -19.19 19.60 20.94
N ILE A 447 -18.09 19.55 21.69
CA ILE A 447 -16.73 19.32 21.20
C ILE A 447 -16.21 17.99 21.74
N LEU A 448 -15.71 17.15 20.85
CA LEU A 448 -14.98 15.93 21.19
C LEU A 448 -13.54 16.02 20.68
N ILE A 449 -12.59 16.02 21.61
CA ILE A 449 -11.16 15.86 21.31
C ILE A 449 -10.84 14.36 21.31
N MET A 450 -10.37 13.84 20.19
CA MET A 450 -9.88 12.46 20.10
C MET A 450 -8.39 12.47 19.82
N VAL A 451 -7.60 11.89 20.71
CA VAL A 451 -6.16 11.67 20.50
C VAL A 451 -5.98 10.17 20.31
N ASP A 452 -5.68 9.69 19.10
CA ASP A 452 -5.67 8.25 18.78
C ASP A 452 -4.65 7.99 17.66
N ASP A 453 -3.80 6.95 17.75
CA ASP A 453 -2.86 6.63 16.65
C ASP A 453 -3.48 5.73 15.57
N GLU A 454 -4.69 5.23 15.82
CA GLU A 454 -5.50 4.41 14.94
C GLU A 454 -6.82 5.09 14.54
N ILE A 455 -6.84 6.42 14.37
CA ILE A 455 -8.03 7.22 13.94
C ILE A 455 -8.79 6.55 12.77
N LYS A 456 -8.07 5.92 11.85
CA LYS A 456 -8.65 5.19 10.70
C LYS A 456 -9.61 4.07 11.12
N LYS A 457 -9.35 3.36 12.22
CA LYS A 457 -10.27 2.33 12.78
C LYS A 457 -11.54 2.94 13.34
N HIS A 458 -11.50 4.22 13.72
CA HIS A 458 -12.63 4.93 14.31
C HIS A 458 -13.40 5.81 13.31
N ARG A 459 -13.07 5.76 12.00
CA ARG A 459 -13.69 6.63 10.99
C ARG A 459 -15.21 6.54 10.94
N SER A 460 -15.77 5.33 11.00
CA SER A 460 -17.23 5.12 11.04
C SER A 460 -17.86 5.71 12.31
N ARG A 461 -17.18 5.61 13.45
CA ARG A 461 -17.63 6.17 14.73
C ARG A 461 -17.51 7.69 14.75
N ILE A 462 -16.44 8.26 14.20
CA ILE A 462 -16.27 9.71 14.07
C ILE A 462 -17.34 10.29 13.14
N ALA A 463 -17.62 9.63 12.01
CA ALA A 463 -18.69 10.03 11.11
C ALA A 463 -20.07 9.97 11.81
N LEU A 464 -20.30 8.92 12.60
CA LEU A 464 -21.51 8.79 13.41
C LEU A 464 -21.61 9.92 14.46
N VAL A 465 -20.54 10.22 15.21
CA VAL A 465 -20.55 11.31 16.19
C VAL A 465 -20.78 12.67 15.54
N ARG A 466 -20.14 12.95 14.39
CA ARG A 466 -20.39 14.17 13.61
C ARG A 466 -21.83 14.28 13.11
N SER A 467 -22.47 13.16 12.78
CA SER A 467 -23.89 13.16 12.38
C SER A 467 -24.85 13.61 13.50
N TYR A 468 -24.40 13.58 14.76
CA TYR A 468 -25.12 14.10 15.91
C TYR A 468 -24.75 15.57 16.25
N ASN A 469 -24.24 16.33 15.28
CA ASN A 469 -23.86 17.74 15.45
C ASN A 469 -22.78 18.01 16.53
N VAL A 470 -21.89 17.03 16.74
CA VAL A 470 -20.71 17.15 17.61
C VAL A 470 -19.48 17.46 16.75
N ASP A 471 -18.74 18.52 17.09
CA ASP A 471 -17.48 18.86 16.45
C ASP A 471 -16.35 17.95 16.99
N VAL A 472 -15.89 17.05 16.13
CA VAL A 472 -14.82 16.09 16.48
C VAL A 472 -13.48 16.57 15.93
N PHE A 473 -12.53 16.80 16.83
CA PHE A 473 -11.14 17.14 16.53
C PHE A 473 -10.23 15.96 16.84
N ASP A 474 -9.69 15.35 15.79
CA ASP A 474 -8.88 14.14 15.86
C ASP A 474 -7.38 14.44 15.68
N PHE A 475 -6.56 13.95 16.62
CA PHE A 475 -5.12 14.16 16.68
C PHE A 475 -4.39 12.83 16.77
N THR A 476 -3.28 12.71 16.06
CA THR A 476 -2.44 11.50 16.06
C THR A 476 -1.32 11.52 17.07
N SER A 477 -1.01 12.67 17.65
CA SER A 477 0.00 12.81 18.69
C SER A 477 -0.51 13.72 19.81
N THR A 478 -0.04 13.45 21.02
CA THR A 478 -0.25 14.29 22.19
C THR A 478 0.33 15.68 21.97
N ALA A 479 1.49 15.80 21.31
CA ALA A 479 2.09 17.09 20.98
C ALA A 479 1.16 17.97 20.12
N SER A 480 0.62 17.43 19.02
CA SER A 480 -0.30 18.17 18.15
C SER A 480 -1.60 18.53 18.87
N ALA A 481 -2.13 17.60 19.69
CA ALA A 481 -3.32 17.88 20.50
C ALA A 481 -3.08 19.02 21.49
N LYS A 482 -1.94 19.02 22.20
CA LYS A 482 -1.55 20.08 23.14
C LYS A 482 -1.45 21.44 22.48
N THR A 483 -0.73 21.53 21.36
CA THR A 483 -0.60 22.79 20.59
C THR A 483 -1.96 23.30 20.12
N TRP A 484 -2.86 22.42 19.67
CA TRP A 484 -4.19 22.82 19.24
C TRP A 484 -5.07 23.27 20.42
N ILE A 485 -5.00 22.59 21.57
CA ILE A 485 -5.71 22.99 22.79
C ILE A 485 -5.28 24.39 23.23
N ASP A 486 -3.97 24.70 23.16
CA ASP A 486 -3.46 26.03 23.51
C ASP A 486 -3.96 27.11 22.55
N ALA A 487 -3.96 26.83 21.26
CA ALA A 487 -4.44 27.76 20.24
C ALA A 487 -5.96 28.05 20.34
N ASN A 488 -6.73 27.17 21.00
CA ASN A 488 -8.18 27.24 21.06
C ASN A 488 -8.73 27.35 22.50
N GLU A 489 -7.90 27.76 23.46
CA GLU A 489 -8.25 27.75 24.88
C GLU A 489 -9.56 28.48 25.18
N ALA A 490 -9.77 29.69 24.63
CA ALA A 490 -10.97 30.49 24.91
C ALA A 490 -12.27 29.74 24.55
N MET A 491 -12.33 29.12 23.37
CA MET A 491 -13.49 28.34 22.93
C MET A 491 -13.68 27.09 23.81
N LEU A 492 -12.59 26.38 24.11
CA LEU A 492 -12.62 25.16 24.91
C LEU A 492 -13.06 25.44 26.35
N ARG A 493 -12.70 26.59 26.93
CA ARG A 493 -13.14 27.03 28.26
C ARG A 493 -14.65 27.23 28.32
N ILE A 494 -15.21 27.84 27.27
CA ILE A 494 -16.67 28.03 27.21
C ILE A 494 -17.32 26.65 27.07
N ALA A 495 -16.88 25.81 26.13
CA ALA A 495 -17.41 24.45 25.97
C ALA A 495 -17.31 23.62 27.27
N ASP A 496 -16.19 23.71 27.99
CA ASP A 496 -15.98 23.02 29.27
C ASP A 496 -16.94 23.50 30.35
N LYS A 497 -17.10 24.82 30.51
CA LYS A 497 -18.02 25.44 31.47
C LYS A 497 -19.47 24.97 31.30
N PHE A 498 -19.89 24.68 30.07
CA PHE A 498 -21.23 24.20 29.75
C PHE A 498 -21.33 22.66 29.64
N GLY A 499 -20.30 21.92 30.04
CA GLY A 499 -20.30 20.45 29.98
C GLY A 499 -20.30 19.90 28.54
N ARG A 500 -19.95 20.74 27.56
CA ARG A 500 -19.95 20.45 26.12
C ARG A 500 -18.57 20.08 25.59
N LEU A 501 -17.61 19.75 26.45
CA LEU A 501 -16.28 19.28 26.07
C LEU A 501 -16.03 17.87 26.59
N ARG A 502 -15.55 16.97 25.73
CA ARG A 502 -15.01 15.66 26.11
C ARG A 502 -13.67 15.38 25.45
N CYS A 503 -12.84 14.60 26.11
CA CYS A 503 -11.58 14.11 25.56
C CYS A 503 -11.52 12.57 25.61
N ARG A 504 -11.09 11.94 24.51
CA ARG A 504 -10.70 10.53 24.47
C ARG A 504 -9.25 10.43 24.04
N SER A 505 -8.48 9.57 24.71
CA SER A 505 -7.07 9.33 24.37
C SER A 505 -6.68 7.86 24.50
N ASP A 506 -5.88 7.32 23.60
CA ASP A 506 -5.20 6.05 23.84
C ASP A 506 -4.14 6.18 24.93
N ASN A 507 -4.03 5.15 25.77
CA ASN A 507 -3.04 5.09 26.84
C ASN A 507 -1.60 5.05 26.31
N VAL A 508 -1.39 4.26 25.26
CA VAL A 508 -0.09 3.99 24.63
C VAL A 508 -0.24 4.24 23.14
N ARG A 509 0.70 4.97 22.54
CA ARG A 509 0.66 5.28 21.10
C ARG A 509 2.05 5.47 20.50
N TRP A 510 2.17 5.34 19.19
CA TRP A 510 3.38 5.72 18.47
C TRP A 510 3.36 7.22 18.10
N GLU A 511 4.39 7.95 18.51
CA GLU A 511 4.55 9.38 18.19
C GLU A 511 5.86 9.62 17.46
N GLN A 512 5.95 10.70 16.68
CA GLN A 512 7.24 11.14 16.15
C GLN A 512 8.03 11.82 17.27
N ASP A 513 9.30 11.44 17.45
CA ASP A 513 10.18 12.07 18.42
C ASP A 513 10.36 13.56 18.09
N ALA A 514 9.78 14.44 18.90
CA ALA A 514 9.92 15.89 18.75
C ALA A 514 11.38 16.36 18.90
N SER A 515 12.24 15.56 19.55
CA SER A 515 13.67 15.80 19.70
C SER A 515 14.50 15.52 18.44
N ALA A 516 13.94 14.83 17.44
CA ALA A 516 14.64 14.45 16.20
C ALA A 516 14.66 15.55 15.12
N LEU A 517 14.11 16.74 15.38
CA LEU A 517 14.04 17.86 14.43
C LEU A 517 15.35 18.66 14.29
N THR A 518 16.49 18.17 14.77
CA THR A 518 17.78 18.79 14.44
C THR A 518 18.15 18.46 12.98
N PRO A 519 18.37 19.44 12.09
CA PRO A 519 18.41 19.23 10.63
C PRO A 519 19.61 18.42 10.07
N SER A 520 20.48 17.84 10.89
CA SER A 520 21.80 17.37 10.45
C SER A 520 21.91 15.89 10.10
N SER A 521 20.83 15.10 10.12
CA SER A 521 20.91 13.70 9.67
C SER A 521 19.71 13.28 8.82
N TYR A 522 20.01 12.76 7.62
CA TYR A 522 19.07 12.15 6.66
C TYR A 522 18.43 10.84 7.17
N GLN A 523 18.19 10.69 8.48
CA GLN A 523 17.47 9.55 9.03
C GLN A 523 15.98 9.84 9.01
N SER A 524 15.19 8.91 8.43
CA SER A 524 13.74 8.97 8.49
C SER A 524 13.26 9.19 9.93
N PRO A 525 12.20 10.00 10.15
CA PRO A 525 11.69 10.29 11.49
C PRO A 525 11.42 8.99 12.23
N ARG A 526 12.10 8.77 13.35
CA ARG A 526 11.88 7.60 14.20
C ARG A 526 10.57 7.82 14.96
N ASN A 527 9.63 6.90 14.78
CA ASN A 527 8.47 6.83 15.65
C ASN A 527 8.91 6.18 16.97
N SER A 528 8.73 6.88 18.09
CA SER A 528 8.93 6.35 19.44
C SER A 528 7.59 5.95 20.05
N LEU A 529 7.59 4.91 20.89
CA LEU A 529 6.39 4.45 21.58
C LEU A 529 6.20 5.31 22.84
N ASN A 530 5.23 6.21 22.84
CA ASN A 530 4.84 6.96 24.03
C ASN A 530 3.90 6.09 24.88
N ILE A 531 4.48 5.41 25.88
CA ILE A 531 3.75 4.54 26.81
C ILE A 531 2.93 5.29 27.86
N TYR A 532 3.07 6.61 27.95
CA TYR A 532 2.39 7.49 28.91
C TYR A 532 1.48 8.50 28.21
N ALA A 533 1.05 8.23 26.98
CA ALA A 533 0.35 9.21 26.17
C ALA A 533 -1.01 9.60 26.76
N GLY A 534 -1.74 8.63 27.33
CA GLY A 534 -3.00 8.88 28.02
C GLY A 534 -2.83 9.74 29.28
N GLU A 535 -1.81 9.44 30.09
CA GLU A 535 -1.49 10.18 31.30
C GLU A 535 -1.04 11.61 30.96
N THR A 536 -0.19 11.73 29.94
CA THR A 536 0.37 12.99 29.47
C THR A 536 -0.71 13.97 29.03
N ILE A 537 -1.74 13.52 28.29
CA ILE A 537 -2.83 14.40 27.87
C ILE A 537 -3.80 14.70 29.02
N LEU A 538 -4.07 13.73 29.91
CA LEU A 538 -4.93 13.93 31.07
C LEU A 538 -4.32 14.95 32.03
N HIS A 539 -3.05 14.76 32.39
CA HIS A 539 -2.30 15.69 33.23
C HIS A 539 -2.25 17.09 32.60
N TYR A 540 -2.09 17.18 31.28
CA TYR A 540 -2.08 18.45 30.56
C TYR A 540 -3.42 19.21 30.64
N LEU A 541 -4.54 18.51 30.43
CA LEU A 541 -5.87 19.10 30.53
C LEU A 541 -6.16 19.57 31.97
N ARG A 542 -5.79 18.76 32.96
CA ARG A 542 -6.01 19.06 34.38
C ARG A 542 -5.08 20.17 34.89
N GLY A 543 -3.83 20.24 34.42
CA GLY A 543 -2.92 21.37 34.67
C GLY A 543 -3.43 22.69 34.11
N ARG A 544 -4.25 22.65 33.05
CA ARG A 544 -5.00 23.80 32.54
C ARG A 544 -6.38 23.94 33.18
N GLN A 545 -6.70 23.23 34.25
CA GLN A 545 -7.99 23.36 34.95
C GLN A 545 -9.23 23.06 34.07
N TYR A 546 -9.11 22.21 33.04
CA TYR A 546 -10.29 21.69 32.35
C TYR A 546 -10.99 20.65 33.22
N SER A 547 -12.30 20.78 33.39
CA SER A 547 -13.15 19.85 34.14
C SER A 547 -13.76 18.74 33.27
N ALA A 548 -13.57 18.81 31.95
CA ALA A 548 -14.12 17.91 30.95
C ALA A 548 -13.87 16.43 31.28
N PRO A 549 -14.87 15.54 31.04
CA PRO A 549 -14.67 14.11 31.10
C PRO A 549 -13.56 13.64 30.15
N VAL A 550 -12.66 12.79 30.67
CA VAL A 550 -11.56 12.19 29.89
C VAL A 550 -11.66 10.67 29.93
N LEU A 551 -11.75 10.03 28.77
CA LEU A 551 -11.74 8.57 28.65
C LEU A 551 -10.42 8.07 28.05
N ILE A 552 -9.69 7.26 28.81
CA ILE A 552 -8.46 6.61 28.33
C ILE A 552 -8.80 5.23 27.73
N ALA A 553 -8.57 5.06 26.43
CA ALA A 553 -8.64 3.77 25.76
C ALA A 553 -7.37 2.98 26.06
N ALA A 554 -7.47 2.05 27.01
CA ALA A 554 -6.32 1.30 27.51
C ALA A 554 -6.11 -0.04 26.79
N GLY A 555 -7.16 -0.61 26.18
CA GLY A 555 -7.10 -1.92 25.54
C GLY A 555 -6.55 -2.99 26.50
N LYS A 556 -5.47 -3.67 26.10
CA LYS A 556 -4.78 -4.67 26.95
C LYS A 556 -4.01 -4.06 28.13
N SER A 557 -3.79 -2.74 28.12
CA SER A 557 -3.01 -2.01 29.14
C SER A 557 -3.87 -1.37 30.25
N ILE A 558 -5.11 -1.82 30.45
CA ILE A 558 -6.05 -1.26 31.46
C ILE A 558 -5.48 -1.25 32.89
N MET A 559 -4.58 -2.16 33.24
CA MET A 559 -3.93 -2.15 34.56
C MET A 559 -2.89 -1.03 34.71
N LYS A 560 -2.43 -0.45 33.59
CA LYS A 560 -1.47 0.67 33.57
C LYS A 560 -2.17 2.03 33.57
N THR A 561 -3.50 2.07 33.58
CA THR A 561 -4.28 3.32 33.64
C THR A 561 -4.83 3.60 35.03
N SER A 562 -4.23 3.06 36.08
CA SER A 562 -4.64 3.34 37.47
C SER A 562 -4.57 4.83 37.83
N TYR A 563 -3.68 5.59 37.17
CA TYR A 563 -3.55 7.04 37.34
C TYR A 563 -4.86 7.79 37.09
N VAL A 564 -5.81 7.26 36.29
CA VAL A 564 -7.09 7.96 36.05
C VAL A 564 -7.92 8.08 37.33
N LEU A 565 -7.69 7.23 38.33
CA LEU A 565 -8.38 7.30 39.62
C LEU A 565 -7.96 8.53 40.45
N ASP A 566 -6.79 9.09 40.17
CA ASP A 566 -6.26 10.27 40.86
C ASP A 566 -6.81 11.59 40.28
N TYR A 567 -7.57 11.52 39.17
CA TYR A 567 -8.15 12.68 38.51
C TYR A 567 -9.67 12.63 38.50
N ALA A 568 -10.32 13.70 38.96
CA ALA A 568 -11.77 13.84 38.84
C ALA A 568 -12.21 13.77 37.37
N ARG A 569 -13.38 13.16 37.11
CA ARG A 569 -13.98 13.01 35.77
C ARG A 569 -13.04 12.36 34.75
N ALA A 570 -12.21 11.42 35.19
CA ALA A 570 -11.38 10.60 34.32
C ALA A 570 -11.76 9.12 34.49
N GLY A 571 -11.68 8.36 33.39
CA GLY A 571 -11.95 6.93 33.39
C GLY A 571 -11.10 6.22 32.34
N SER A 572 -11.10 4.89 32.35
CA SER A 572 -10.42 4.11 31.32
C SER A 572 -11.17 2.86 30.95
N THR A 573 -11.06 2.43 29.69
CA THR A 573 -11.78 1.26 29.18
C THR A 573 -10.91 0.38 28.30
N ARG A 574 -11.20 -0.92 28.34
CA ARG A 574 -10.68 -1.92 27.39
C ARG A 574 -11.66 -2.21 26.25
N TYR A 575 -12.91 -1.77 26.39
CA TYR A 575 -13.99 -2.14 25.49
C TYR A 575 -14.30 -1.02 24.52
N PRO A 576 -14.24 -1.29 23.20
CA PRO A 576 -14.58 -0.30 22.19
C PRO A 576 -16.02 0.22 22.31
N ASP A 577 -16.95 -0.56 22.84
CA ASP A 577 -18.38 -0.23 22.85
C ASP A 577 -18.72 0.85 23.88
N VAL A 578 -17.90 0.96 24.94
CA VAL A 578 -17.95 2.02 25.95
C VAL A 578 -17.73 3.42 25.35
N PHE A 579 -17.18 3.51 24.13
CA PHE A 579 -17.04 4.80 23.45
C PHE A 579 -18.39 5.49 23.20
N MET A 580 -19.40 4.76 22.71
CA MET A 580 -20.68 5.39 22.39
C MET A 580 -21.41 5.82 23.66
N ASP A 581 -21.33 4.98 24.70
CA ASP A 581 -21.77 5.31 26.04
C ASP A 581 -21.10 6.61 26.52
N PHE A 582 -19.78 6.72 26.40
CA PHE A 582 -19.05 7.93 26.78
C PHE A 582 -19.45 9.18 25.97
N ILE A 583 -19.90 9.06 24.73
CA ILE A 583 -20.31 10.21 23.91
C ILE A 583 -21.80 10.52 24.03
N HIS A 584 -22.63 9.57 24.45
CA HIS A 584 -24.08 9.71 24.47
C HIS A 584 -24.59 10.94 25.26
N PRO A 585 -24.08 11.27 26.48
CA PRO A 585 -24.57 12.46 27.18
C PRO A 585 -24.12 13.76 26.50
N LEU A 586 -23.00 13.75 25.74
CA LEU A 586 -22.57 14.88 24.91
C LEU A 586 -23.54 15.13 23.74
N ILE A 587 -24.07 14.06 23.15
CA ILE A 587 -25.06 14.11 22.06
C ILE A 587 -26.42 14.55 22.58
N ALA A 588 -26.82 14.05 23.76
CA ALA A 588 -28.15 14.29 24.30
C ALA A 588 -28.35 15.70 24.89
N ASP A 589 -27.30 16.52 24.92
CA ASP A 589 -27.26 17.86 25.54
C ASP A 589 -27.89 17.89 26.95
N ARG A 590 -27.73 16.79 27.69
CA ARG A 590 -28.31 16.65 29.03
C ARG A 590 -27.35 17.27 30.04
N SER A 591 -27.85 18.24 30.81
CA SER A 591 -27.15 18.85 31.95
C SER A 591 -26.87 17.90 33.12
N GLY A 592 -27.33 16.64 33.05
CA GLY A 592 -27.19 15.61 34.09
C GLY A 592 -26.02 14.63 33.89
N ASP A 593 -24.87 15.10 33.40
CA ASP A 593 -23.66 14.28 33.18
C ASP A 593 -22.85 14.00 34.48
N GLU A 594 -23.38 14.36 35.64
CA GLU A 594 -22.61 14.43 36.90
C GLU A 594 -22.21 13.04 37.45
N GLU A 595 -22.94 11.95 37.19
CA GLU A 595 -22.71 10.65 37.86
C GLU A 595 -22.43 9.46 36.93
N TRP A 596 -22.81 9.54 35.65
CA TRP A 596 -22.71 8.44 34.68
C TRP A 596 -21.27 7.96 34.39
N TRP A 597 -20.28 8.85 34.55
CA TRP A 597 -18.89 8.55 34.21
C TRP A 597 -18.16 7.73 35.29
N LEU A 598 -18.71 7.60 36.50
CA LEU A 598 -18.14 6.83 37.62
C LEU A 598 -18.04 5.33 37.30
N ASP A 599 -18.81 4.84 36.32
CA ASP A 599 -18.82 3.44 35.87
C ASP A 599 -17.64 3.07 34.96
N PHE A 600 -16.87 4.06 34.47
CA PHE A 600 -15.67 3.84 33.65
C PHE A 600 -14.38 3.72 34.48
N ASN A 601 -14.50 3.52 35.79
CA ASN A 601 -13.37 3.36 36.69
C ASN A 601 -12.68 2.00 36.54
N VAL A 602 -11.38 1.96 36.86
CA VAL A 602 -10.53 0.76 36.92
C VAL A 602 -10.93 -0.09 38.13
N LYS A 603 -12.15 -0.58 38.16
CA LYS A 603 -12.51 -1.75 38.96
C LYS A 603 -12.61 -2.89 37.97
N PRO A 604 -11.77 -3.93 38.07
CA PRO A 604 -12.03 -5.17 37.36
C PRO A 604 -13.47 -5.55 37.70
N ARG A 605 -14.39 -5.56 36.73
CA ARG A 605 -15.69 -6.22 36.93
C ARG A 605 -15.34 -7.59 37.50
N ALA A 606 -15.81 -7.89 38.73
CA ALA A 606 -15.45 -9.09 39.45
C ALA A 606 -15.57 -10.26 38.47
N ARG A 607 -14.43 -10.87 38.12
CA ARG A 607 -14.42 -11.99 37.19
C ARG A 607 -15.27 -13.07 37.83
N THR A 608 -16.39 -13.46 37.22
CA THR A 608 -16.91 -14.81 37.41
C THR A 608 -15.77 -15.74 37.01
N LYS A 609 -15.10 -16.34 38.01
CA LYS A 609 -14.02 -17.29 37.78
C LYS A 609 -14.60 -18.43 36.91
N PRO A 610 -13.91 -18.86 35.85
CA PRO A 610 -14.38 -20.01 35.09
C PRO A 610 -14.38 -21.23 36.02
N MET A 611 -15.57 -21.75 36.33
CA MET A 611 -15.73 -23.02 37.02
C MET A 611 -15.58 -24.15 36.01
N LEU A 612 -14.70 -25.10 36.30
CA LEU A 612 -14.60 -26.34 35.55
C LEU A 612 -15.58 -27.33 36.18
N LEU A 613 -16.62 -27.72 35.45
CA LEU A 613 -17.55 -28.74 35.93
C LEU A 613 -17.07 -30.11 35.43
N TRP A 614 -16.60 -30.96 36.34
CA TRP A 614 -16.20 -32.33 36.02
C TRP A 614 -17.33 -33.30 36.37
N VAL A 615 -17.86 -34.00 35.37
CA VAL A 615 -18.89 -35.03 35.57
C VAL A 615 -18.27 -36.38 35.23
N ARG A 616 -18.05 -37.20 36.26
CA ARG A 616 -17.51 -38.55 36.11
C ARG A 616 -18.65 -39.50 35.76
N ASP A 617 -18.56 -40.17 34.62
CA ASP A 617 -19.51 -41.22 34.20
C ASP A 617 -19.05 -42.56 34.81
N PRO A 618 -19.78 -43.15 35.80
CA PRO A 618 -19.37 -44.40 36.40
C PRO A 618 -19.89 -45.54 35.54
N GLY A 619 -19.18 -45.85 34.44
CA GLY A 619 -19.77 -46.71 33.42
C GLY A 619 -18.83 -47.43 32.47
N SER A 620 -17.66 -47.89 32.92
CA SER A 620 -16.97 -48.99 32.21
C SER A 620 -16.05 -49.79 33.13
N ASN A 621 -16.63 -50.73 33.88
CA ASN A 621 -16.16 -52.11 34.08
C ASN A 621 -16.76 -52.71 35.37
N SER A 622 -17.70 -53.64 35.19
CA SER A 622 -18.02 -54.82 36.03
C SER A 622 -17.89 -54.77 37.56
N LEU A 623 -19.03 -54.77 38.27
CA LEU A 623 -19.55 -55.86 39.14
C LEU A 623 -20.73 -55.33 40.00
N PRO A 624 -21.70 -56.18 40.42
CA PRO A 624 -22.96 -55.71 40.99
C PRO A 624 -22.82 -55.55 42.51
N ILE A 625 -22.97 -54.33 43.02
CA ILE A 625 -23.32 -54.12 44.43
C ILE A 625 -24.45 -53.09 44.50
N SER A 626 -25.49 -53.48 45.23
CA SER A 626 -26.76 -52.82 45.45
C SER A 626 -26.65 -51.41 46.04
N GLY A 627 -27.59 -50.56 45.65
CA GLY A 627 -28.13 -49.49 46.50
C GLY A 627 -27.42 -48.14 46.41
N GLN A 628 -28.14 -47.16 45.83
CA GLN A 628 -27.85 -45.72 45.84
C GLN A 628 -26.56 -45.27 45.12
N SER A 629 -26.67 -45.05 43.81
CA SER A 629 -25.72 -44.21 43.08
C SER A 629 -26.04 -42.73 43.33
N LEU A 630 -25.42 -42.12 44.33
CA LEU A 630 -25.30 -40.67 44.40
C LEU A 630 -24.31 -40.22 43.32
N HIS A 631 -24.78 -39.38 42.39
CA HIS A 631 -23.91 -38.68 41.44
C HIS A 631 -23.09 -37.64 42.20
N THR A 632 -21.83 -37.94 42.51
CA THR A 632 -20.93 -36.94 43.11
C THR A 632 -20.40 -36.02 42.02
N VAL A 633 -20.88 -34.78 41.98
CA VAL A 633 -20.26 -33.69 41.20
C VAL A 633 -19.16 -33.11 42.08
N VAL A 634 -17.90 -33.24 41.66
CA VAL A 634 -16.79 -32.56 42.33
C VAL A 634 -16.51 -31.27 41.58
N VAL A 635 -16.74 -30.14 42.26
CA VAL A 635 -16.35 -28.82 41.77
C VAL A 635 -14.96 -28.54 42.31
N ALA A 636 -13.97 -28.54 41.44
CA ALA A 636 -12.60 -28.18 41.77
C ALA A 636 -12.22 -26.89 41.04
N SER A 637 -11.41 -26.06 41.68
CA SER A 637 -10.75 -24.94 41.03
C SER A 637 -9.84 -25.42 39.91
N PHE A 638 -9.55 -24.55 38.93
CA PHE A 638 -8.68 -24.90 37.81
C PHE A 638 -7.29 -25.39 38.26
N GLU A 639 -6.77 -24.84 39.36
CA GLU A 639 -5.50 -25.26 39.96
C GLU A 639 -5.59 -26.66 40.58
N GLU A 640 -6.67 -27.01 41.28
CA GLU A 640 -6.90 -28.35 41.85
C GLU A 640 -7.05 -29.43 40.77
N ALA A 641 -7.75 -29.13 39.67
CA ALA A 641 -7.87 -30.05 38.54
C ALA A 641 -6.52 -30.29 37.84
N GLN A 642 -5.64 -29.29 37.82
CA GLN A 642 -4.31 -29.39 37.22
C GLN A 642 -3.35 -30.22 38.09
N GLU A 643 -3.44 -30.10 39.41
CA GLU A 643 -2.75 -30.93 40.39
C GLU A 643 -3.20 -32.41 40.32
N GLU A 644 -4.50 -32.66 40.25
CA GLU A 644 -5.06 -34.02 40.17
C GLU A 644 -4.68 -34.73 38.86
N MET A 645 -4.66 -34.00 37.73
CA MET A 645 -4.17 -34.51 36.45
C MET A 645 -2.69 -34.87 36.47
N LYS A 646 -1.86 -34.12 37.22
CA LYS A 646 -0.44 -34.45 37.41
C LYS A 646 -0.28 -35.71 38.25
N MET A 647 -1.02 -35.85 39.35
CA MET A 647 -0.96 -37.02 40.23
C MET A 647 -1.41 -38.32 39.55
N ASN A 648 -2.38 -38.27 38.65
CA ASN A 648 -2.97 -39.45 38.01
C ASN A 648 -2.48 -39.73 36.57
N SER A 649 -1.37 -39.11 36.15
CA SER A 649 -0.86 -39.16 34.77
C SER A 649 -0.62 -40.56 34.18
N HIS A 650 -0.36 -41.57 35.03
CA HIS A 650 -0.16 -42.96 34.61
C HIS A 650 -1.45 -43.67 34.17
N MET A 651 -2.60 -43.28 34.72
CA MET A 651 -3.91 -43.83 34.36
C MET A 651 -4.35 -43.38 32.95
N TYR A 652 -3.96 -42.16 32.56
CA TYR A 652 -4.31 -41.56 31.27
C TYR A 652 -3.50 -42.10 30.07
N ARG A 653 -2.38 -42.81 30.30
CA ARG A 653 -1.64 -43.49 29.21
C ARG A 653 -2.31 -44.76 28.69
N ARG A 654 -3.25 -45.37 29.44
CA ARG A 654 -3.90 -46.63 29.06
C ARG A 654 -5.20 -46.48 28.27
N LEU A 655 -5.77 -45.27 28.18
CA LEU A 655 -6.93 -44.99 27.33
C LEU A 655 -6.43 -44.60 25.94
N GLY A 656 -6.53 -45.53 24.98
CA GLY A 656 -6.10 -45.31 23.60
C GLY A 656 -6.74 -44.08 22.94
N LYS A 657 -6.03 -43.49 21.97
CA LYS A 657 -6.25 -42.19 21.29
C LYS A 657 -7.66 -41.89 20.72
N ALA A 658 -8.66 -42.77 20.86
CA ALA A 658 -9.99 -42.58 20.26
C ALA A 658 -11.00 -41.79 21.13
N ASN A 659 -10.74 -41.56 22.42
CA ASN A 659 -11.67 -40.88 23.32
C ASN A 659 -11.09 -39.62 24.00
N MET A 660 -10.43 -38.74 23.24
CA MET A 660 -10.10 -37.40 23.76
C MET A 660 -11.31 -36.46 23.60
N LEU A 661 -11.96 -36.16 24.72
CA LEU A 661 -12.97 -35.11 24.85
C LEU A 661 -12.38 -33.75 24.42
N ARG A 662 -13.13 -32.99 23.61
CA ARG A 662 -12.84 -31.58 23.31
C ARG A 662 -13.34 -30.71 24.47
N VAL A 663 -12.42 -30.06 25.17
CA VAL A 663 -12.72 -28.98 26.12
C VAL A 663 -12.66 -27.65 25.37
N LEU A 664 -13.77 -26.92 25.30
CA LEU A 664 -13.84 -25.56 24.76
C LEU A 664 -14.03 -24.59 25.92
N CYS A 665 -13.01 -23.82 26.23
CA CYS A 665 -13.10 -22.68 27.13
C CYS A 665 -13.44 -21.45 26.29
N CYS A 666 -14.61 -20.83 26.50
CA CYS A 666 -15.00 -19.60 25.81
C CYS A 666 -14.92 -18.42 26.78
N GLU A 667 -14.11 -17.40 26.45
CA GLU A 667 -13.99 -16.14 27.20
C GLU A 667 -15.17 -15.17 27.00
N THR A 668 -16.16 -15.55 26.19
CA THR A 668 -17.41 -14.79 26.04
C THR A 668 -18.47 -15.43 26.93
N GLN A 669 -19.33 -14.65 27.57
CA GLN A 669 -20.36 -15.09 28.55
C GLN A 669 -21.46 -15.99 27.95
N ARG A 670 -21.09 -17.06 27.23
CA ARG A 670 -21.97 -18.05 26.61
C ARG A 670 -21.33 -19.42 26.76
N ILE A 671 -22.01 -20.29 27.51
CA ILE A 671 -21.60 -21.68 27.72
C ILE A 671 -22.17 -22.50 26.56
N LEU A 672 -21.30 -23.16 25.79
CA LEU A 672 -21.68 -24.19 24.80
C LEU A 672 -21.56 -25.55 25.48
N LEU A 673 -22.70 -26.22 25.71
CA LEU A 673 -22.71 -27.56 26.29
C LEU A 673 -22.65 -28.63 25.16
N PRO A 674 -21.80 -29.66 25.27
CA PRO A 674 -21.83 -30.79 24.35
C PRO A 674 -23.16 -31.55 24.46
N ALA A 675 -23.64 -32.08 23.34
CA ALA A 675 -24.84 -32.92 23.31
C ALA A 675 -24.62 -34.20 24.13
N THR A 676 -25.32 -34.35 25.26
CA THR A 676 -25.35 -35.59 26.03
C THR A 676 -26.34 -36.56 25.40
N ARG A 677 -25.97 -37.86 25.33
CA ARG A 677 -26.85 -38.92 24.79
C ARG A 677 -28.05 -39.23 25.70
N ASN A 678 -28.06 -38.76 26.95
CA ASN A 678 -29.11 -39.07 27.92
C ASN A 678 -29.84 -37.80 28.39
N SER A 679 -31.17 -37.83 28.37
CA SER A 679 -32.04 -36.66 28.59
C SER A 679 -32.18 -36.26 30.06
N SER A 680 -31.90 -37.19 30.99
CA SER A 680 -31.95 -36.97 32.44
C SER A 680 -30.81 -36.10 32.94
N THR A 681 -29.59 -36.28 32.41
CA THR A 681 -28.40 -35.50 32.76
C THR A 681 -28.55 -34.02 32.36
N GLY A 682 -29.15 -33.77 31.19
CA GLY A 682 -29.43 -32.41 30.73
C GLY A 682 -30.46 -31.67 31.60
N ARG A 683 -31.47 -32.38 32.13
CA ARG A 683 -32.46 -31.80 33.06
C ARG A 683 -31.87 -31.45 34.41
N ALA A 684 -31.07 -32.34 35.01
CA ALA A 684 -30.45 -32.09 36.32
C ALA A 684 -29.48 -30.88 36.27
N LEU A 685 -28.70 -30.77 35.19
CA LEU A 685 -27.79 -29.64 34.97
C LEU A 685 -28.54 -28.30 34.80
N LEU A 686 -29.66 -28.31 34.06
CA LEU A 686 -30.52 -27.14 33.88
C LEU A 686 -31.24 -26.73 35.18
N GLN A 687 -31.53 -27.67 36.07
CA GLN A 687 -32.18 -27.39 37.36
C GLN A 687 -31.21 -26.77 38.36
N TYR A 688 -29.95 -27.21 38.36
CA TYR A 688 -28.87 -26.63 39.17
C TYR A 688 -28.49 -25.20 38.74
N ILE A 689 -28.39 -24.94 37.43
CA ILE A 689 -28.13 -23.58 36.91
C ILE A 689 -29.26 -22.60 37.26
N ARG A 690 -30.50 -23.09 37.39
CA ARG A 690 -31.66 -22.29 37.80
C ARG A 690 -31.68 -21.96 39.29
N SER A 691 -31.14 -22.82 40.16
CA SER A 691 -31.18 -22.59 41.62
C SER A 691 -30.19 -21.53 42.10
N ASP A 692 -29.11 -21.30 41.36
CA ASP A 692 -28.04 -20.35 41.76
C ASP A 692 -28.16 -18.95 41.11
N GLY A 693 -29.28 -18.63 40.47
CA GLY A 693 -29.61 -17.25 40.09
C GLY A 693 -28.82 -16.63 38.92
N TYR A 694 -28.29 -17.44 37.99
CA TYR A 694 -27.55 -16.94 36.84
C TYR A 694 -28.46 -16.55 35.65
N ASP A 695 -28.60 -15.24 35.39
CA ASP A 695 -29.27 -14.70 34.20
C ASP A 695 -28.30 -14.56 33.02
N CYS A 696 -28.19 -15.58 32.17
CA CYS A 696 -27.49 -15.52 30.88
C CYS A 696 -28.29 -16.25 29.78
N PRO A 697 -28.25 -15.82 28.51
CA PRO A 697 -28.92 -16.53 27.43
C PRO A 697 -28.14 -17.79 27.02
N PHE A 698 -28.83 -18.94 26.97
CA PHE A 698 -28.23 -20.25 26.62
C PHE A 698 -28.80 -20.80 25.30
N LEU A 699 -27.99 -21.60 24.61
CA LEU A 699 -28.38 -22.39 23.43
C LEU A 699 -28.19 -23.87 23.74
N VAL A 700 -29.28 -24.64 23.74
CA VAL A 700 -29.25 -26.08 24.06
C VAL A 700 -29.66 -26.87 22.83
N PHE A 701 -28.83 -27.84 22.44
CA PHE A 701 -29.15 -28.79 21.37
C PHE A 701 -29.53 -30.13 22.00
N CYS A 702 -30.80 -30.54 21.87
CA CYS A 702 -31.25 -31.87 22.26
C CYS A 702 -31.44 -32.73 21.01
N ARG A 703 -30.87 -33.94 21.04
CA ARG A 703 -31.21 -35.00 20.09
C ARG A 703 -32.32 -35.83 20.74
N SER A 704 -33.49 -35.88 20.11
CA SER A 704 -34.59 -36.73 20.52
C SER A 704 -34.52 -38.03 19.72
N ASP A 705 -34.71 -39.16 20.39
CA ASP A 705 -34.64 -40.49 19.77
C ASP A 705 -35.91 -40.85 18.97
N GLU A 706 -36.94 -39.99 18.99
CA GLU A 706 -38.25 -40.27 18.39
C GLU A 706 -38.54 -39.52 17.06
N LEU A 707 -37.55 -38.83 16.47
CA LEU A 707 -37.74 -38.13 15.18
C LEU A 707 -36.67 -38.49 14.14
N PRO A 708 -37.03 -38.58 12.83
CA PRO A 708 -36.09 -38.96 11.78
C PRO A 708 -34.96 -37.93 11.61
N ARG A 709 -33.81 -38.42 11.11
CA ARG A 709 -32.42 -37.88 11.15
C ARG A 709 -32.16 -36.42 10.71
N THR A 710 -33.16 -35.60 10.44
CA THR A 710 -32.97 -34.25 9.86
C THR A 710 -33.65 -33.10 10.62
N LYS A 711 -34.23 -33.32 11.81
CA LYS A 711 -34.84 -32.22 12.58
C LYS A 711 -34.11 -31.95 13.90
N TYR A 712 -33.45 -30.79 13.97
CA TYR A 712 -33.03 -30.16 15.22
C TYR A 712 -34.13 -29.19 15.67
N VAL A 713 -34.51 -29.22 16.94
CA VAL A 713 -35.43 -28.23 17.52
C VAL A 713 -34.59 -27.16 18.22
N MET A 714 -34.60 -25.93 17.68
CA MET A 714 -33.99 -24.76 18.30
C MET A 714 -35.10 -23.97 19.01
N LYS A 715 -34.94 -23.70 20.30
CA LYS A 715 -35.88 -22.86 21.05
C LYS A 715 -35.11 -21.72 21.73
N PHE A 716 -35.37 -20.50 21.29
CA PHE A 716 -34.86 -19.30 21.94
C PHE A 716 -35.88 -18.81 22.97
N ARG A 717 -35.41 -18.30 24.11
CA ARG A 717 -36.26 -17.54 25.03
C ARG A 717 -35.62 -16.17 25.24
N ASN A 718 -36.46 -15.13 25.25
CA ASN A 718 -36.20 -13.69 25.36
C ASN A 718 -36.12 -12.81 24.10
N THR A 719 -36.62 -13.28 22.95
CA THR A 719 -37.14 -12.35 21.93
C THR A 719 -38.49 -12.88 21.47
N GLY A 720 -39.55 -12.11 21.61
CA GLY A 720 -40.93 -12.50 21.24
C GLY A 720 -41.15 -12.57 19.72
N SER A 721 -40.21 -13.12 18.95
CA SER A 721 -40.26 -13.13 17.48
C SER A 721 -39.90 -14.51 16.93
N THR A 722 -40.76 -15.05 16.08
CA THR A 722 -40.52 -16.27 15.30
C THR A 722 -39.58 -15.97 14.13
N VAL A 723 -38.51 -16.75 13.97
CA VAL A 723 -37.58 -16.63 12.85
C VAL A 723 -38.18 -17.32 11.62
N HIS A 724 -38.12 -16.65 10.46
CA HIS A 724 -38.68 -17.17 9.22
C HIS A 724 -37.94 -18.45 8.75
N PRO A 725 -38.65 -19.54 8.35
CA PRO A 725 -38.04 -20.83 7.99
C PRO A 725 -36.94 -20.74 6.92
N SER A 726 -37.04 -19.80 5.98
CA SER A 726 -36.03 -19.62 4.92
C SER A 726 -34.64 -19.22 5.43
N VAL A 727 -34.55 -18.58 6.60
CA VAL A 727 -33.26 -18.22 7.23
C VAL A 727 -32.60 -19.46 7.83
N VAL A 728 -33.41 -20.37 8.37
CA VAL A 728 -32.95 -21.66 8.92
C VAL A 728 -32.50 -22.57 7.78
N ASP A 729 -33.24 -22.63 6.68
CA ASP A 729 -32.88 -23.43 5.51
C ASP A 729 -31.62 -22.91 4.81
N ALA A 730 -31.44 -21.57 4.71
CA ALA A 730 -30.23 -20.96 4.17
C ALA A 730 -28.99 -21.26 5.04
N PHE A 731 -29.15 -21.28 6.36
CA PHE A 731 -28.09 -21.62 7.31
C PHE A 731 -27.69 -23.11 7.22
N ILE A 732 -28.68 -24.02 7.16
CA ILE A 732 -28.44 -25.46 7.02
C ILE A 732 -27.82 -25.79 5.65
N LYS A 733 -28.29 -25.14 4.57
CA LYS A 733 -27.70 -25.29 3.23
C LYS A 733 -26.23 -24.84 3.20
N SER A 734 -25.91 -23.70 3.83
CA SER A 734 -24.53 -23.19 3.98
C SER A 734 -23.61 -24.16 4.74
N LEU A 735 -24.12 -24.85 5.75
CA LEU A 735 -23.39 -25.88 6.51
C LEU A 735 -23.14 -27.16 5.69
N SER A 736 -24.05 -27.53 4.79
CA SER A 736 -23.94 -28.74 3.99
C SER A 736 -23.00 -28.63 2.78
N GLU A 737 -22.74 -27.41 2.30
CA GLU A 737 -22.01 -27.17 1.04
C GLU A 737 -20.51 -26.84 1.21
N ARG A 738 -19.95 -26.82 2.43
CA ARG A 738 -18.54 -26.42 2.65
C ARG A 738 -17.67 -27.55 3.22
N LYS A 739 -16.56 -27.84 2.53
CA LYS A 739 -15.44 -28.61 3.08
C LYS A 739 -14.65 -27.74 4.07
N HIS A 740 -14.10 -28.42 5.07
CA HIS A 740 -13.41 -27.89 6.25
C HIS A 740 -12.55 -26.65 6.02
N ASP A 741 -12.60 -25.78 7.02
CA ASP A 741 -11.78 -24.60 7.31
C ASP A 741 -12.31 -23.26 6.76
N ASP A 742 -13.26 -22.67 7.50
CA ASP A 742 -13.29 -21.25 7.89
C ASP A 742 -14.65 -20.89 8.54
N TYR A 743 -14.63 -20.46 9.81
CA TYR A 743 -15.83 -19.97 10.53
C TYR A 743 -15.90 -18.44 10.45
N ALA A 744 -16.92 -17.90 9.79
CA ALA A 744 -17.26 -16.49 9.83
C ALA A 744 -18.56 -16.26 10.63
N LEU A 745 -18.50 -15.32 11.58
CA LEU A 745 -19.59 -14.91 12.45
C LEU A 745 -20.60 -14.05 11.66
N TRP A 746 -21.89 -14.39 11.66
CA TRP A 746 -22.96 -13.51 11.16
C TRP A 746 -23.76 -12.97 12.35
N ALA A 747 -23.88 -11.65 12.45
CA ALA A 747 -24.82 -10.97 13.34
C ALA A 747 -26.02 -10.49 12.49
N VAL A 748 -27.24 -10.89 12.87
CA VAL A 748 -28.47 -10.36 12.26
C VAL A 748 -28.84 -9.08 12.99
N GLN A 749 -28.85 -7.96 12.27
CA GLN A 749 -29.29 -6.65 12.76
C GLN A 749 -30.82 -6.59 12.63
N GLY A 750 -31.52 -6.35 13.74
CA GLY A 750 -32.98 -6.31 13.79
C GLY A 750 -33.56 -5.14 12.99
N ALA A 751 -34.65 -5.41 12.26
CA ALA A 751 -35.42 -4.41 11.55
C ALA A 751 -36.20 -3.50 12.52
N SER A 752 -36.28 -2.22 12.18
CA SER A 752 -37.03 -1.16 12.88
C SER A 752 -38.55 -1.37 12.77
N PRO A 753 -39.36 -0.97 13.76
CA PRO A 753 -40.82 -0.97 13.63
C PRO A 753 -41.33 0.38 13.11
N VAL A 754 -42.27 0.37 12.17
CA VAL A 754 -43.23 1.46 11.90
C VAL A 754 -44.48 0.86 11.24
N PRO A 755 -45.69 1.34 11.54
CA PRO A 755 -46.35 1.54 12.84
C PRO A 755 -47.18 0.32 13.27
#